data_AF-A0A178MEH1-F1
#
_entry.id   AF-A0A178MEH1-F1
#
_cell.length_a   1.000
_cell.length_b   1.000
_cell.length_c   1.000
_cell.angle_alpha   90.00
_cell.angle_beta   90.00
_cell.angle_gamma   90.00
#
_symmetry.space_group_name_H-M   'P 1'
#
loop_
_entity.id
_entity.type
_entity.pdbx_description
1 polymer ?
#
loop_
_entity_poly.entity_id
_entity_poly.type
_entity_poly.pdbx_seq_one_letter_code
_entity_poly.pdbx_strand_id
1 'polypeptide(L)'
;MYQIEWVGMTRNHFKPGTPDRIRMVVLHATAGSYPGDFTWLRQGGAPGREVSVHYYISKRGQIFQLVADQDIAWHAGVSRWEVDGRTVSGCNDVSVGIELENRNDGRDPYPPEQYAAALWLTRELVQKYQIPPAQVVRHLDISPGRKTDPAGFPWQRFLAEVFAGLPDAPALPPGERLRQYMLDAAYRAAGSGLPVEWPFFSHARAANLGMPVASLVARPLAPRPASAPNDRERALALPDGTRYLVEVYARDALFVSVGPNDSLRPGESVNRLNTVPASPQRMALLEAIFRAADPVNGFQPGWAFHQYFLQHPDELGMPISHNHRLALAPGLNFACQHFALDSLCSPVGQWQVIYRLSELRRVAAGQLAPSGLSRERATQLARLLLDDLFALRTGYRYQPDAALIQYALGEELGAPLGQPDVVVIDGVPVALMPFALDVIACRLPAPDWPLDRPLPPASPFGRLTALLGSHRQLATGVVRLSRVDGHRLPPPPVTSAPLLGPVRQGQPLIDVSLFAGDGELRRRPIDTILLVPTPGPTSFQLVNAHANARWHYYVDHTGAVFRLRHERYIARTARGVGLPAEQLDQRAVVIAVEGSLEHAPPPLRSAVQALVQLLRRQFHIGAGRVRVSDSIAEIPVSE
;
A
#
# COMPACT_ATOMS: atom_id res chain seq x y z
N MET A 1 -11.92 0.97 -43.48
CA MET A 1 -11.95 1.53 -42.11
C MET A 1 -13.35 2.09 -41.92
N TYR A 2 -14.09 1.67 -40.88
CA TYR A 2 -15.44 2.16 -40.65
C TYR A 2 -15.39 3.64 -40.25
N GLN A 3 -16.41 4.40 -40.63
CA GLN A 3 -16.60 5.78 -40.18
C GLN A 3 -17.75 5.82 -39.18
N ILE A 4 -17.54 6.52 -38.07
CA ILE A 4 -18.58 6.80 -37.07
C ILE A 4 -19.21 8.13 -37.46
N GLU A 5 -20.49 8.12 -37.79
CA GLU A 5 -21.25 9.34 -38.06
C GLU A 5 -21.81 9.90 -36.75
N TRP A 6 -21.34 11.08 -36.34
CA TRP A 6 -21.94 11.78 -35.21
C TRP A 6 -23.28 12.41 -35.61
N VAL A 7 -24.36 11.92 -35.03
CA VAL A 7 -25.73 12.38 -35.33
C VAL A 7 -26.34 13.14 -34.16
N GLY A 8 -25.98 12.76 -32.94
CA GLY A 8 -26.50 13.34 -31.71
C GLY A 8 -27.98 13.02 -31.44
N MET A 9 -28.36 13.14 -30.17
CA MET A 9 -29.77 13.05 -29.75
C MET A 9 -30.54 14.33 -30.12
N THR A 10 -31.85 14.21 -30.42
CA THR A 10 -32.72 15.39 -30.55
C THR A 10 -33.33 15.82 -29.22
N ARG A 11 -33.35 14.93 -28.21
CA ARG A 11 -33.69 15.24 -26.81
C ARG A 11 -32.57 14.71 -25.91
N ASN A 12 -32.07 15.54 -25.00
CA ASN A 12 -30.93 15.21 -24.15
C ASN A 12 -31.32 14.26 -23.00
N HIS A 13 -31.66 13.02 -23.34
CA HIS A 13 -31.96 11.95 -22.39
C HIS A 13 -30.69 11.17 -22.04
N PHE A 14 -29.71 11.86 -21.49
CA PHE A 14 -28.44 11.33 -20.99
C PHE A 14 -27.94 12.25 -19.86
N LYS A 15 -26.96 11.80 -19.08
CA LYS A 15 -26.34 12.64 -18.05
C LYS A 15 -24.90 12.99 -18.45
N PRO A 16 -24.38 14.18 -18.12
CA PRO A 16 -22.95 14.45 -18.24
C PRO A 16 -22.13 13.44 -17.44
N GLY A 17 -20.97 13.08 -17.96
CA GLY A 17 -20.04 12.17 -17.28
C GLY A 17 -18.58 12.43 -17.66
N THR A 18 -17.71 11.52 -17.25
CA THR A 18 -16.27 11.57 -17.52
C THR A 18 -15.80 10.24 -18.14
N PRO A 19 -14.78 10.24 -19.03
CA PRO A 19 -14.33 9.01 -19.69
C PRO A 19 -13.86 7.90 -18.75
N ASP A 20 -13.31 8.26 -17.59
CA ASP A 20 -12.80 7.35 -16.56
C ASP A 20 -13.91 6.58 -15.83
N ARG A 21 -15.19 6.82 -16.09
CA ARG A 21 -16.29 5.96 -15.62
C ARG A 21 -16.39 4.65 -16.40
N ILE A 22 -15.91 4.65 -17.66
CA ILE A 22 -16.21 3.58 -18.61
C ILE A 22 -15.42 2.35 -18.22
N ARG A 23 -16.15 1.29 -17.88
CA ARG A 23 -15.61 -0.03 -17.55
C ARG A 23 -16.22 -1.13 -18.41
N MET A 24 -17.37 -0.89 -19.04
CA MET A 24 -18.11 -1.94 -19.74
C MET A 24 -18.59 -1.53 -21.13
N VAL A 25 -18.80 -2.52 -21.98
CA VAL A 25 -19.58 -2.39 -23.22
C VAL A 25 -20.82 -3.30 -23.09
N VAL A 26 -22.00 -2.75 -23.35
CA VAL A 26 -23.26 -3.51 -23.36
C VAL A 26 -23.81 -3.54 -24.78
N LEU A 27 -23.98 -4.75 -25.33
CA LEU A 27 -24.63 -4.96 -26.63
C LEU A 27 -26.14 -5.18 -26.46
N HIS A 28 -26.89 -4.53 -27.34
CA HIS A 28 -28.33 -4.52 -27.40
C HIS A 28 -28.85 -4.86 -28.81
N ALA A 29 -30.16 -5.08 -28.90
CA ALA A 29 -30.86 -5.10 -30.17
C ALA A 29 -32.18 -4.34 -30.04
N THR A 30 -32.52 -3.57 -31.08
CA THR A 30 -33.53 -2.51 -30.97
C THR A 30 -34.98 -2.99 -30.85
N ALA A 31 -35.25 -4.27 -31.16
CA ALA A 31 -36.58 -4.82 -31.35
C ALA A 31 -37.40 -4.07 -32.43
N GLY A 32 -36.70 -3.52 -33.43
CA GLY A 32 -37.28 -2.72 -34.50
C GLY A 32 -36.51 -2.83 -35.82
N SER A 33 -36.75 -1.89 -36.71
CA SER A 33 -36.07 -1.80 -38.01
C SER A 33 -35.84 -0.36 -38.43
N TYR A 34 -34.75 -0.14 -39.17
CA TYR A 34 -34.39 1.15 -39.71
C TYR A 34 -35.43 1.64 -40.73
N PRO A 35 -35.72 2.95 -40.81
CA PRO A 35 -35.18 4.04 -39.99
C PRO A 35 -35.99 4.30 -38.70
N GLY A 36 -37.05 3.54 -38.43
CA GLY A 36 -38.01 3.83 -37.37
C GLY A 36 -37.41 3.70 -35.97
N ASP A 37 -36.71 2.61 -35.72
CA ASP A 37 -36.02 2.36 -34.44
C ASP A 37 -34.91 3.38 -34.17
N PHE A 38 -34.13 3.71 -35.19
CA PHE A 38 -33.11 4.74 -35.15
C PHE A 38 -33.70 6.10 -34.81
N THR A 39 -34.80 6.48 -35.48
CA THR A 39 -35.52 7.74 -35.22
C THR A 39 -36.05 7.77 -33.78
N TRP A 40 -36.61 6.67 -33.30
CA TRP A 40 -37.14 6.56 -31.94
C TRP A 40 -36.04 6.68 -30.87
N LEU A 41 -34.90 5.99 -31.05
CA LEU A 41 -33.74 6.09 -30.16
C LEU A 41 -33.15 7.50 -30.16
N ARG A 42 -32.97 8.10 -31.35
CA ARG A 42 -32.47 9.48 -31.49
C ARG A 42 -33.39 10.50 -30.82
N GLN A 43 -34.69 10.25 -30.87
CA GLN A 43 -35.69 11.07 -30.17
C GLN A 43 -35.70 10.84 -28.66
N GLY A 44 -34.95 9.90 -28.10
CA GLY A 44 -34.90 9.68 -26.67
C GLY A 44 -36.06 8.84 -26.12
N GLY A 45 -36.75 8.08 -26.98
CA GLY A 45 -37.89 7.25 -26.60
C GLY A 45 -39.22 8.01 -26.46
N ALA A 46 -40.12 7.49 -25.62
CA ALA A 46 -41.43 8.07 -25.35
C ALA A 46 -41.49 8.66 -23.94
N PRO A 47 -42.36 9.64 -23.66
CA PRO A 47 -42.58 10.14 -22.30
C PRO A 47 -42.88 9.00 -21.31
N GLY A 48 -42.15 8.94 -20.19
CA GLY A 48 -42.23 7.87 -19.19
C GLY A 48 -41.50 6.57 -19.58
N ARG A 49 -40.81 6.56 -20.73
CA ARG A 49 -39.92 5.51 -21.22
C ARG A 49 -38.73 6.14 -21.95
N GLU A 50 -38.08 7.08 -21.28
CA GLU A 50 -36.92 7.77 -21.80
C GLU A 50 -35.74 6.79 -21.92
N VAL A 51 -35.09 6.79 -23.09
CA VAL A 51 -33.93 5.95 -23.37
C VAL A 51 -32.92 6.69 -24.22
N SER A 52 -31.67 6.24 -24.19
CA SER A 52 -30.65 6.65 -25.15
C SER A 52 -29.56 5.59 -25.23
N VAL A 53 -28.75 5.63 -26.29
CA VAL A 53 -27.61 4.75 -26.50
C VAL A 53 -26.44 5.55 -27.05
N HIS A 54 -25.21 5.09 -26.87
CA HIS A 54 -24.04 5.77 -27.42
C HIS A 54 -23.94 5.53 -28.93
N TYR A 55 -24.10 4.27 -29.36
CA TYR A 55 -23.96 3.86 -30.75
C TYR A 55 -25.16 3.07 -31.26
N TYR A 56 -25.53 3.28 -32.52
CA TYR A 56 -26.48 2.47 -33.27
C TYR A 56 -25.80 1.90 -34.52
N ILE A 57 -26.05 0.63 -34.84
CA ILE A 57 -25.52 -0.05 -36.03
C ILE A 57 -26.66 -0.63 -36.87
N SER A 58 -26.83 -0.11 -38.08
CA SER A 58 -27.82 -0.62 -39.04
C SER A 58 -27.45 -1.99 -39.60
N LYS A 59 -28.41 -2.67 -40.25
CA LYS A 59 -28.19 -3.91 -41.01
C LYS A 59 -27.15 -3.76 -42.12
N ARG A 60 -26.92 -2.53 -42.61
CA ARG A 60 -25.91 -2.18 -43.62
C ARG A 60 -24.53 -1.88 -43.03
N GLY A 61 -24.33 -2.06 -41.72
CA GLY A 61 -23.04 -1.80 -41.07
C GLY A 61 -22.70 -0.32 -40.87
N GLN A 62 -23.64 0.59 -41.11
CA GLN A 62 -23.46 2.02 -40.81
C GLN A 62 -23.49 2.23 -39.29
N ILE A 63 -22.50 2.95 -38.77
CA ILE A 63 -22.34 3.23 -37.33
C ILE A 63 -22.67 4.70 -37.08
N PHE A 64 -23.70 4.94 -36.27
CA PHE A 64 -24.12 6.28 -35.87
C PHE A 64 -23.88 6.47 -34.37
N GLN A 65 -23.28 7.60 -33.98
CA GLN A 65 -23.09 7.98 -32.59
C GLN A 65 -24.13 9.03 -32.16
N LEU A 66 -24.85 8.71 -31.09
CA LEU A 66 -25.97 9.48 -30.57
C LEU A 66 -25.60 10.21 -29.26
N VAL A 67 -24.80 9.56 -28.41
CA VAL A 67 -24.29 10.11 -27.15
C VAL A 67 -22.77 9.96 -27.12
N ALA A 68 -22.06 10.99 -26.63
CA ALA A 68 -20.61 10.96 -26.50
C ALA A 68 -20.19 9.91 -25.46
N ASP A 69 -19.07 9.22 -25.67
CA ASP A 69 -18.61 8.16 -24.76
C ASP A 69 -18.56 8.59 -23.29
N GLN A 70 -18.09 9.82 -23.04
CA GLN A 70 -17.94 10.39 -21.70
C GLN A 70 -19.27 10.55 -20.97
N ASP A 71 -20.35 10.82 -21.70
CA ASP A 71 -21.68 11.04 -21.14
C ASP A 71 -22.40 9.71 -20.87
N ILE A 72 -23.34 9.69 -19.94
CA ILE A 72 -24.05 8.49 -19.48
C ILE A 72 -25.38 8.36 -20.24
N ALA A 73 -25.40 7.51 -21.26
CA ALA A 73 -26.65 7.12 -21.96
C ALA A 73 -27.54 6.20 -21.09
N TRP A 74 -28.84 6.15 -21.39
CA TRP A 74 -29.86 5.43 -20.63
C TRP A 74 -30.32 4.16 -21.37
N HIS A 75 -29.45 3.14 -21.42
CA HIS A 75 -29.68 1.92 -22.21
C HIS A 75 -29.87 0.65 -21.36
N ALA A 76 -29.16 0.53 -20.23
CA ALA A 76 -29.18 -0.66 -19.37
C ALA A 76 -30.38 -0.70 -18.42
N GLY A 77 -30.85 0.45 -17.92
CA GLY A 77 -31.97 0.54 -16.98
C GLY A 77 -31.70 -0.17 -15.65
N VAL A 78 -32.72 -0.85 -15.09
CA VAL A 78 -32.57 -1.68 -13.89
C VAL A 78 -31.74 -2.92 -14.25
N SER A 79 -30.46 -2.88 -13.88
CA SER A 79 -29.48 -3.90 -14.21
C SER A 79 -28.49 -4.12 -13.07
N ARG A 80 -27.82 -5.28 -13.08
CA ARG A 80 -26.80 -5.64 -12.08
C ARG A 80 -25.68 -6.45 -12.75
N TRP A 81 -24.42 -6.09 -12.49
CA TRP A 81 -23.26 -6.84 -12.97
C TRP A 81 -22.07 -6.70 -12.02
N GLU A 82 -21.13 -7.65 -12.09
CA GLU A 82 -19.84 -7.54 -11.41
C GLU A 82 -18.85 -6.80 -12.31
N VAL A 83 -18.45 -5.60 -11.88
CA VAL A 83 -17.49 -4.74 -12.58
C VAL A 83 -16.34 -4.54 -11.63
N ASP A 84 -15.12 -4.88 -12.05
CA ASP A 84 -13.93 -4.63 -11.22
C ASP A 84 -14.06 -5.26 -9.80
N GLY A 85 -14.72 -6.42 -9.72
CA GLY A 85 -14.96 -7.15 -8.45
C GLY A 85 -15.98 -6.49 -7.51
N ARG A 86 -16.77 -5.53 -8.00
CA ARG A 86 -17.88 -4.92 -7.27
C ARG A 86 -19.19 -5.19 -8.00
N THR A 87 -20.22 -5.54 -7.25
CA THR A 87 -21.60 -5.45 -7.74
C THR A 87 -21.91 -3.99 -8.06
N VAL A 88 -22.19 -3.70 -9.32
CA VAL A 88 -22.79 -2.44 -9.77
C VAL A 88 -24.29 -2.66 -10.01
N SER A 89 -25.12 -1.83 -9.37
CA SER A 89 -26.56 -1.75 -9.61
C SER A 89 -26.83 -0.49 -10.43
N GLY A 90 -27.33 -0.65 -11.67
CA GLY A 90 -27.45 0.44 -12.64
C GLY A 90 -26.20 0.55 -13.53
N CYS A 91 -26.08 -0.32 -14.53
CA CYS A 91 -24.87 -0.42 -15.35
C CYS A 91 -24.68 0.79 -16.30
N ASN A 92 -25.67 1.67 -16.47
CA ASN A 92 -25.52 2.90 -17.28
C ASN A 92 -24.29 3.70 -16.85
N ASP A 93 -24.10 3.86 -15.54
CA ASP A 93 -23.08 4.75 -14.98
C ASP A 93 -21.65 4.34 -15.39
N VAL A 94 -21.43 3.05 -15.65
CA VAL A 94 -20.10 2.47 -15.93
C VAL A 94 -19.96 1.88 -17.34
N SER A 95 -20.93 2.08 -18.22
CA SER A 95 -20.94 1.42 -19.54
C SER A 95 -21.15 2.34 -20.74
N VAL A 96 -20.73 1.81 -21.89
CA VAL A 96 -21.07 2.27 -23.24
C VAL A 96 -22.01 1.26 -23.87
N GLY A 97 -23.25 1.66 -24.16
CA GLY A 97 -24.24 0.88 -24.91
C GLY A 97 -24.07 0.95 -26.43
N ILE A 98 -24.24 -0.18 -27.11
CA ILE A 98 -24.29 -0.34 -28.57
C ILE A 98 -25.61 -1.03 -28.95
N GLU A 99 -26.44 -0.39 -29.76
CA GLU A 99 -27.69 -0.95 -30.29
C GLU A 99 -27.49 -1.48 -31.71
N LEU A 100 -27.95 -2.70 -31.96
CA LEU A 100 -27.96 -3.33 -33.29
C LEU A 100 -29.39 -3.33 -33.84
N GLU A 101 -29.58 -2.82 -35.06
CA GLU A 101 -30.86 -2.96 -35.77
C GLU A 101 -31.25 -4.45 -35.87
N ASN A 102 -32.29 -4.85 -35.13
CA ASN A 102 -32.81 -6.22 -35.16
C ASN A 102 -34.20 -6.29 -34.50
N ARG A 103 -35.07 -7.17 -35.00
CA ARG A 103 -36.39 -7.45 -34.41
C ARG A 103 -36.35 -8.19 -33.07
N ASN A 104 -35.19 -8.71 -32.68
CA ASN A 104 -34.92 -9.39 -31.41
C ASN A 104 -35.82 -10.62 -31.16
N ASP A 105 -36.31 -11.27 -32.22
CA ASP A 105 -37.16 -12.46 -32.18
C ASP A 105 -36.37 -13.78 -32.26
N GLY A 106 -35.04 -13.69 -32.36
CA GLY A 106 -34.12 -14.82 -32.54
C GLY A 106 -34.10 -15.42 -33.94
N ARG A 107 -34.87 -14.87 -34.89
CA ARG A 107 -34.96 -15.32 -36.29
C ARG A 107 -34.46 -14.27 -37.27
N ASP A 108 -34.61 -13.00 -36.95
CA ASP A 108 -34.08 -11.89 -37.74
C ASP A 108 -32.53 -11.93 -37.74
N PRO A 109 -31.88 -12.19 -38.88
CA PRO A 109 -30.44 -12.42 -38.92
C PRO A 109 -29.66 -11.13 -38.68
N TYR A 110 -28.45 -11.25 -38.13
CA TYR A 110 -27.46 -10.17 -38.12
C TYR A 110 -26.59 -10.32 -39.37
N PRO A 111 -26.72 -9.45 -40.39
CA PRO A 111 -25.98 -9.60 -41.64
C PRO A 111 -24.46 -9.46 -41.41
N PRO A 112 -23.63 -10.02 -42.30
CA PRO A 112 -22.18 -9.94 -42.18
C PRO A 112 -21.65 -8.52 -42.00
N GLU A 113 -22.24 -7.53 -42.67
CA GLU A 113 -21.83 -6.12 -42.59
C GLU A 113 -22.10 -5.49 -41.22
N GLN A 114 -23.28 -5.76 -40.65
CA GLN A 114 -23.64 -5.34 -39.30
C GLN A 114 -22.74 -6.01 -38.25
N TYR A 115 -22.48 -7.31 -38.41
CA TYR A 115 -21.61 -8.06 -37.52
C TYR A 115 -20.17 -7.52 -37.55
N ALA A 116 -19.63 -7.28 -38.74
CA ALA A 116 -18.29 -6.75 -38.91
C ALA A 116 -18.15 -5.32 -38.34
N ALA A 117 -19.18 -4.48 -38.49
CA ALA A 117 -19.23 -3.15 -37.88
C ALA A 117 -19.27 -3.22 -36.34
N ALA A 118 -20.11 -4.10 -35.77
CA ALA A 118 -20.20 -4.33 -34.33
C ALA A 118 -18.86 -4.84 -33.76
N LEU A 119 -18.21 -5.74 -34.49
CA LEU A 119 -16.92 -6.31 -34.12
C LEU A 119 -15.85 -5.23 -34.09
N TRP A 120 -15.74 -4.45 -35.17
CA TRP A 120 -14.79 -3.35 -35.26
C TRP A 120 -15.01 -2.33 -34.14
N LEU A 121 -16.24 -1.83 -33.96
CA LEU A 121 -16.54 -0.81 -32.94
C LEU A 121 -16.24 -1.31 -31.52
N THR A 122 -16.67 -2.54 -31.21
CA THR A 122 -16.42 -3.11 -29.88
C THR A 122 -14.93 -3.28 -29.63
N ARG A 123 -14.14 -3.66 -30.65
CA ARG A 123 -12.67 -3.73 -30.56
C ARG A 123 -12.03 -2.36 -30.30
N GLU A 124 -12.50 -1.32 -30.96
CA GLU A 124 -12.01 0.05 -30.74
C GLU A 124 -12.29 0.50 -29.30
N LEU A 125 -13.52 0.28 -28.82
CA LEU A 125 -13.92 0.65 -27.45
C LEU A 125 -13.16 -0.15 -26.38
N VAL A 126 -13.01 -1.46 -26.59
CA VAL A 126 -12.23 -2.34 -25.70
C VAL A 126 -10.78 -1.90 -25.59
N GLN A 127 -10.14 -1.54 -26.70
CA GLN A 127 -8.76 -1.04 -26.70
C GLN A 127 -8.67 0.34 -26.05
N LYS A 128 -9.55 1.27 -26.45
CA LYS A 128 -9.57 2.66 -25.98
C LYS A 128 -9.75 2.74 -24.46
N TYR A 129 -10.63 1.91 -23.90
CA TYR A 129 -11.00 1.94 -22.48
C TYR A 129 -10.47 0.76 -21.66
N GLN A 130 -9.60 -0.08 -22.25
CA GLN A 130 -8.98 -1.24 -21.59
C GLN A 130 -10.01 -2.18 -20.94
N ILE A 131 -11.13 -2.43 -21.64
CA ILE A 131 -12.27 -3.20 -21.10
C ILE A 131 -11.95 -4.70 -21.17
N PRO A 132 -11.92 -5.43 -20.05
CA PRO A 132 -11.64 -6.86 -20.06
C PRO A 132 -12.81 -7.66 -20.68
N PRO A 133 -12.57 -8.88 -21.17
CA PRO A 133 -13.61 -9.72 -21.79
C PRO A 133 -14.85 -9.93 -20.91
N ALA A 134 -14.68 -9.96 -19.59
CA ALA A 134 -15.80 -10.13 -18.63
C ALA A 134 -16.74 -8.91 -18.54
N GLN A 135 -16.33 -7.77 -19.11
CA GLN A 135 -17.07 -6.51 -19.09
C GLN A 135 -17.63 -6.11 -20.46
N VAL A 136 -17.46 -6.99 -21.47
CA VAL A 136 -18.24 -6.95 -22.71
C VAL A 136 -19.41 -7.92 -22.52
N VAL A 137 -20.63 -7.39 -22.43
CA VAL A 137 -21.81 -8.14 -21.99
C VAL A 137 -23.01 -7.89 -22.89
N ARG A 138 -24.01 -8.76 -22.82
CA ARG A 138 -25.33 -8.55 -23.43
C ARG A 138 -26.28 -7.92 -22.42
N HIS A 139 -27.33 -7.26 -22.90
CA HIS A 139 -28.36 -6.73 -22.03
C HIS A 139 -29.06 -7.82 -21.19
N LEU A 140 -29.28 -9.00 -21.77
CA LEU A 140 -29.83 -10.16 -21.06
C LEU A 140 -28.92 -10.64 -19.91
N ASP A 141 -27.60 -10.45 -20.01
CA ASP A 141 -26.64 -10.89 -18.99
C ASP A 141 -26.76 -10.01 -17.73
N ILE A 142 -26.89 -8.70 -17.92
CA ILE A 142 -27.00 -7.72 -16.82
C ILE A 142 -28.43 -7.54 -16.29
N SER A 143 -29.43 -8.14 -16.93
CA SER A 143 -30.85 -8.01 -16.58
C SER A 143 -31.63 -9.30 -16.84
N PRO A 144 -31.22 -10.42 -16.22
CA PRO A 144 -31.83 -11.72 -16.45
C PRO A 144 -33.32 -11.70 -16.08
N GLY A 145 -34.17 -12.28 -16.94
CA GLY A 145 -35.62 -12.33 -16.76
C GLY A 145 -36.38 -11.07 -17.17
N ARG A 146 -35.71 -9.91 -17.32
CA ARG A 146 -36.31 -8.66 -17.81
C ARG A 146 -36.04 -8.42 -19.30
N LYS A 147 -34.84 -8.78 -19.76
CA LYS A 147 -34.35 -8.49 -21.12
C LYS A 147 -33.89 -9.76 -21.81
N THR A 148 -34.06 -9.79 -23.13
CA THR A 148 -33.74 -10.95 -24.00
C THR A 148 -32.74 -10.59 -25.09
N ASP A 149 -32.41 -9.30 -25.25
CA ASP A 149 -31.51 -8.79 -26.28
C ASP A 149 -30.02 -9.01 -25.95
N PRO A 150 -29.17 -9.24 -26.98
CA PRO A 150 -29.49 -9.42 -28.40
C PRO A 150 -29.77 -10.89 -28.75
N ALA A 151 -31.05 -11.24 -28.98
CA ALA A 151 -31.47 -12.60 -29.31
C ALA A 151 -30.92 -13.04 -30.68
N GLY A 152 -30.47 -14.30 -30.77
CA GLY A 152 -29.91 -14.87 -32.01
C GLY A 152 -28.50 -14.38 -32.40
N PHE A 153 -27.90 -13.46 -31.64
CA PHE A 153 -26.57 -12.95 -31.94
C PHE A 153 -25.49 -14.01 -31.64
N PRO A 154 -24.50 -14.25 -32.53
CA PRO A 154 -23.47 -15.28 -32.36
C PRO A 154 -22.41 -14.86 -31.33
N TRP A 155 -22.82 -14.80 -30.05
CA TRP A 155 -22.09 -14.16 -28.96
C TRP A 155 -20.70 -14.77 -28.67
N GLN A 156 -20.61 -16.10 -28.59
CA GLN A 156 -19.34 -16.76 -28.26
C GLN A 156 -18.27 -16.49 -29.33
N ARG A 157 -18.66 -16.58 -30.59
CA ARG A 157 -17.81 -16.25 -31.75
C ARG A 157 -17.41 -14.78 -31.71
N PHE A 158 -18.38 -13.89 -31.50
CA PHE A 158 -18.14 -12.45 -31.42
C PHE A 158 -17.14 -12.09 -30.34
N LEU A 159 -17.32 -12.58 -29.12
CA LEU A 159 -16.42 -12.28 -28.02
C LEU A 159 -15.01 -12.82 -28.28
N ALA A 160 -14.88 -14.03 -28.83
CA ALA A 160 -13.57 -14.56 -29.24
C ALA A 160 -12.90 -13.67 -30.31
N GLU A 161 -13.65 -13.25 -31.33
CA GLU A 161 -13.14 -12.39 -32.40
C GLU A 161 -12.83 -10.97 -31.94
N VAL A 162 -13.54 -10.40 -30.95
CA VAL A 162 -13.21 -9.08 -30.38
C VAL A 162 -11.80 -9.09 -29.80
N PHE A 163 -11.44 -10.13 -29.04
CA PHE A 163 -10.14 -10.19 -28.38
C PHE A 163 -9.04 -10.87 -29.22
N ALA A 164 -9.38 -11.47 -30.37
CA ALA A 164 -8.41 -12.15 -31.23
C ALA A 164 -7.33 -11.21 -31.78
N GLY A 165 -6.06 -11.44 -31.47
CA GLY A 165 -4.94 -10.66 -32.00
C GLY A 165 -4.92 -9.18 -31.57
N LEU A 166 -5.71 -8.80 -30.54
CA LEU A 166 -5.43 -7.56 -29.83
C LEU A 166 -4.05 -7.69 -29.16
N PRO A 167 -3.23 -6.62 -29.14
CA PRO A 167 -2.00 -6.64 -28.37
C PRO A 167 -2.35 -6.96 -26.91
N ASP A 168 -1.54 -7.80 -26.26
CA ASP A 168 -1.66 -8.03 -24.83
C ASP A 168 -1.73 -6.68 -24.11
N ALA A 169 -2.53 -6.60 -23.04
CA ALA A 169 -2.64 -5.40 -22.20
C ALA A 169 -1.24 -4.80 -21.99
N PRO A 170 -1.05 -3.46 -22.04
CA PRO A 170 0.24 -2.84 -22.25
C PRO A 170 1.37 -3.51 -21.47
N ALA A 171 2.39 -3.96 -22.19
CA ALA A 171 3.58 -4.55 -21.57
C ALA A 171 4.17 -3.51 -20.62
N LEU A 172 4.74 -3.97 -19.51
CA LEU A 172 5.38 -3.04 -18.58
C LEU A 172 6.54 -2.31 -19.22
N PRO A 173 6.90 -1.15 -18.64
CA PRO A 173 8.14 -0.45 -18.97
C PRO A 173 9.31 -1.43 -19.09
N PRO A 174 10.34 -1.09 -19.91
CA PRO A 174 11.57 -1.87 -19.98
C PRO A 174 12.09 -2.23 -18.58
N GLY A 175 12.61 -3.45 -18.41
CA GLY A 175 13.00 -3.98 -17.10
C GLY A 175 13.90 -3.05 -16.28
N GLU A 176 14.78 -2.30 -16.94
CA GLU A 176 15.63 -1.29 -16.31
C GLU A 176 14.83 -0.18 -15.59
N ARG A 177 13.76 0.33 -16.21
CA ARG A 177 12.94 1.40 -15.65
C ARG A 177 12.12 0.89 -14.47
N LEU A 178 11.50 -0.29 -14.59
CA LEU A 178 10.79 -0.93 -13.48
C LEU A 178 11.73 -1.21 -12.30
N ARG A 179 12.94 -1.72 -12.59
CA ARG A 179 14.01 -1.96 -11.60
C ARG A 179 14.34 -0.68 -10.82
N GLN A 180 14.48 0.44 -11.51
CA GLN A 180 14.75 1.73 -10.86
C GLN A 180 13.64 2.09 -9.87
N TYR A 181 12.37 2.06 -10.29
CA TYR A 181 11.24 2.35 -9.40
C TYR A 181 11.15 1.39 -8.20
N MET A 182 11.43 0.11 -8.41
CA MET A 182 11.47 -0.89 -7.33
C MET A 182 12.58 -0.61 -6.33
N LEU A 183 13.78 -0.26 -6.80
CA LEU A 183 14.90 0.14 -5.93
C LEU A 183 14.56 1.40 -5.16
N ASP A 184 14.00 2.41 -5.82
CA ASP A 184 13.61 3.66 -5.17
C ASP A 184 12.55 3.42 -4.08
N ALA A 185 11.59 2.51 -4.31
CA ALA A 185 10.61 2.13 -3.31
C ALA A 185 11.26 1.47 -2.07
N ALA A 186 12.23 0.56 -2.27
CA ALA A 186 12.96 -0.05 -1.15
C ALA A 186 13.77 0.98 -0.35
N TYR A 187 14.51 1.86 -1.03
CA TYR A 187 15.29 2.91 -0.39
C TYR A 187 14.41 3.90 0.37
N ARG A 188 13.27 4.30 -0.22
CA ARG A 188 12.28 5.14 0.47
C ARG A 188 11.72 4.48 1.73
N ALA A 189 11.40 3.18 1.67
CA ALA A 189 10.91 2.41 2.81
C ALA A 189 11.95 2.34 3.95
N ALA A 190 13.24 2.32 3.61
CA ALA A 190 14.33 2.41 4.58
C ALA A 190 14.56 3.84 5.13
N GLY A 191 13.83 4.84 4.63
CA GLY A 191 13.98 6.25 5.02
C GLY A 191 15.02 7.03 4.20
N SER A 192 15.56 6.45 3.12
CA SER A 192 16.63 7.03 2.29
C SER A 192 16.23 7.20 0.81
N GLY A 193 17.14 7.72 -0.02
CA GLY A 193 17.07 7.66 -1.48
C GLY A 193 18.25 6.86 -2.03
N LEU A 194 18.08 6.20 -3.17
CA LEU A 194 19.13 5.42 -3.83
C LEU A 194 20.22 6.35 -4.39
N PRO A 195 21.48 6.27 -3.91
CA PRO A 195 22.57 7.05 -4.50
C PRO A 195 23.01 6.42 -5.81
N VAL A 196 23.21 7.24 -6.84
CA VAL A 196 23.81 6.80 -8.11
C VAL A 196 25.25 6.36 -7.83
N GLU A 197 25.67 5.22 -8.41
CA GLU A 197 27.03 4.65 -8.25
C GLU A 197 27.43 4.30 -6.80
N TRP A 198 26.46 4.05 -5.93
CA TRP A 198 26.73 3.79 -4.51
C TRP A 198 27.52 2.49 -4.27
N PRO A 199 28.71 2.54 -3.64
CA PRO A 199 29.53 1.35 -3.41
C PRO A 199 28.86 0.30 -2.52
N PHE A 200 28.07 0.74 -1.54
CA PHE A 200 27.37 -0.15 -0.61
C PHE A 200 26.29 -0.95 -1.33
N PHE A 201 25.56 -0.34 -2.27
CA PHE A 201 24.55 -1.04 -3.07
C PHE A 201 25.18 -2.17 -3.88
N SER A 202 26.30 -1.89 -4.55
CA SER A 202 27.04 -2.89 -5.33
C SER A 202 27.55 -4.04 -4.43
N HIS A 203 28.10 -3.71 -3.26
CA HIS A 203 28.59 -4.69 -2.30
C HIS A 203 27.45 -5.54 -1.71
N ALA A 204 26.34 -4.92 -1.32
CA ALA A 204 25.17 -5.61 -0.78
C ALA A 204 24.56 -6.59 -1.79
N ARG A 205 24.52 -6.21 -3.06
CA ARG A 205 24.11 -7.09 -4.17
C ARG A 205 25.04 -8.29 -4.31
N ALA A 206 26.36 -8.07 -4.30
CA ALA A 206 27.35 -9.14 -4.42
C ALA A 206 27.30 -10.10 -3.21
N ALA A 207 27.07 -9.59 -2.01
CA ALA A 207 26.98 -10.37 -0.77
C ALA A 207 25.56 -10.89 -0.45
N ASN A 208 24.58 -10.69 -1.34
CA ASN A 208 23.19 -11.11 -1.16
C ASN A 208 22.55 -10.64 0.17
N LEU A 209 22.78 -9.39 0.55
CA LEU A 209 22.35 -8.86 1.86
C LEU A 209 20.87 -8.47 1.93
N GLY A 210 20.15 -8.54 0.81
CA GLY A 210 18.75 -8.13 0.69
C GLY A 210 18.59 -6.64 0.41
N MET A 211 17.44 -6.09 0.78
CA MET A 211 17.07 -4.68 0.62
C MET A 211 17.54 -3.85 1.82
N PRO A 212 17.72 -2.51 1.66
CA PRO A 212 17.98 -1.62 2.79
C PRO A 212 16.76 -1.62 3.73
N VAL A 213 17.00 -1.65 5.04
CA VAL A 213 15.93 -1.73 6.06
C VAL A 213 15.88 -0.54 7.01
N ALA A 214 16.96 0.24 7.11
CA ALA A 214 17.01 1.44 7.93
C ALA A 214 18.05 2.45 7.44
N SER A 215 17.73 3.74 7.59
CA SER A 215 18.65 4.86 7.48
C SER A 215 19.08 5.30 8.88
N LEU A 216 20.39 5.40 9.11
CA LEU A 216 20.92 5.82 10.43
C LEU A 216 21.02 7.34 10.59
N VAL A 217 20.85 8.09 9.51
CA VAL A 217 20.92 9.55 9.53
C VAL A 217 19.55 10.17 9.25
N ALA A 218 19.21 11.18 10.06
CA ALA A 218 17.98 11.94 9.93
C ALA A 218 17.98 12.75 8.62
N ARG A 219 16.81 12.85 7.97
CA ARG A 219 16.67 13.64 6.74
C ARG A 219 16.90 15.13 7.02
N PRO A 220 17.59 15.87 6.14
CA PRO A 220 17.66 17.32 6.23
C PRO A 220 16.25 17.94 6.19
N LEU A 221 16.04 18.99 6.99
CA LEU A 221 14.76 19.70 7.22
C LEU A 221 14.16 20.46 6.01
N ALA A 222 14.72 20.31 4.82
CA ALA A 222 14.37 21.14 3.66
C ALA A 222 13.42 20.41 2.68
N PRO A 223 12.58 21.14 1.92
CA PRO A 223 11.62 20.56 0.98
C PRO A 223 12.34 20.15 -0.31
N ARG A 224 13.36 19.30 -0.21
CA ARG A 224 13.91 18.65 -1.39
C ARG A 224 13.02 17.47 -1.75
N PRO A 225 12.76 17.22 -3.05
CA PRO A 225 12.22 15.93 -3.49
C PRO A 225 13.15 14.81 -2.98
N ALA A 226 12.69 13.56 -3.01
CA ALA A 226 13.37 12.36 -2.50
C ALA A 226 14.74 12.04 -3.16
N SER A 227 15.65 13.00 -3.25
CA SER A 227 17.02 12.86 -3.72
C SER A 227 17.83 12.11 -2.68
N ALA A 228 18.69 11.21 -3.15
CA ALA A 228 19.59 10.46 -2.30
C ALA A 228 20.47 11.40 -1.45
N PRO A 229 20.58 11.18 -0.14
CA PRO A 229 21.53 11.94 0.67
C PRO A 229 22.97 11.73 0.17
N ASN A 230 23.76 12.80 0.19
CA ASN A 230 25.20 12.74 -0.13
C ASN A 230 26.00 12.12 1.04
N ASP A 231 27.27 11.77 0.83
CA ASP A 231 28.12 11.13 1.84
C ASP A 231 28.16 11.90 3.17
N ARG A 232 28.23 13.24 3.11
CA ARG A 232 28.27 14.08 4.32
C ARG A 232 27.00 13.97 5.14
N GLU A 233 25.86 13.84 4.46
CA GLU A 233 24.56 13.63 5.07
C GLU A 233 24.36 12.18 5.58
N ARG A 234 25.29 11.26 5.31
CA ARG A 234 25.25 9.85 5.74
C ARG A 234 26.29 9.50 6.81
N ALA A 235 27.25 10.39 7.07
CA ALA A 235 28.33 10.13 8.00
C ALA A 235 27.84 10.14 9.46
N LEU A 236 28.04 9.01 10.14
CA LEU A 236 27.80 8.82 11.55
C LEU A 236 29.10 9.03 12.33
N ALA A 237 29.09 9.94 13.30
CA ALA A 237 30.18 10.07 14.28
C ALA A 237 29.93 9.11 15.45
N LEU A 238 30.90 8.24 15.73
CA LEU A 238 30.87 7.37 16.90
C LEU A 238 31.52 8.07 18.12
N PRO A 239 31.23 7.61 19.35
CA PRO A 239 31.77 8.23 20.56
C PRO A 239 33.29 8.30 20.65
N ASP A 240 34.00 7.44 19.91
CA ASP A 240 35.46 7.42 19.83
C ASP A 240 36.04 8.51 18.88
N GLY A 241 35.17 9.35 18.30
CA GLY A 241 35.54 10.41 17.36
C GLY A 241 35.72 9.93 15.92
N THR A 242 35.67 8.62 15.68
CA THR A 242 35.74 8.05 14.33
C THR A 242 34.42 8.26 13.61
N ARG A 243 34.50 8.46 12.30
CA ARG A 243 33.34 8.72 11.45
C ARG A 243 33.19 7.59 10.44
N TYR A 244 31.98 7.10 10.29
CA TYR A 244 31.65 6.01 9.41
C TYR A 244 30.46 6.35 8.52
N LEU A 245 30.50 5.90 7.27
CA LEU A 245 29.28 5.69 6.51
C LEU A 245 28.75 4.31 6.88
N VAL A 246 27.46 4.21 7.15
CA VAL A 246 26.81 2.95 7.54
C VAL A 246 25.50 2.81 6.77
N GLU A 247 25.25 1.62 6.24
CA GLU A 247 23.97 1.27 5.62
C GLU A 247 23.51 -0.09 6.09
N VAL A 248 22.24 -0.17 6.46
CA VAL A 248 21.66 -1.36 7.08
C VAL A 248 20.83 -2.09 6.05
N TYR A 249 21.26 -3.29 5.67
CA TYR A 249 20.53 -4.20 4.81
C TYR A 249 19.88 -5.31 5.65
N ALA A 250 18.98 -6.07 5.05
CA ALA A 250 18.22 -7.08 5.78
C ALA A 250 19.08 -8.11 6.51
N ARG A 251 20.13 -8.62 5.88
CA ARG A 251 20.99 -9.66 6.51
C ARG A 251 22.13 -9.08 7.35
N ASP A 252 22.62 -7.90 7.00
CA ASP A 252 23.83 -7.34 7.59
C ASP A 252 23.88 -5.82 7.44
N ALA A 253 24.75 -5.16 8.20
CA ALA A 253 25.08 -3.77 8.01
C ALA A 253 26.46 -3.66 7.36
N LEU A 254 26.55 -2.75 6.39
CA LEU A 254 27.80 -2.37 5.75
C LEU A 254 28.31 -1.08 6.39
N PHE A 255 29.62 -0.96 6.51
CA PHE A 255 30.24 0.27 6.99
C PHE A 255 31.64 0.51 6.42
N VAL A 256 32.04 1.78 6.33
CA VAL A 256 33.39 2.18 5.94
C VAL A 256 33.81 3.41 6.73
N SER A 257 35.09 3.49 7.10
CA SER A 257 35.62 4.69 7.76
C SER A 257 35.73 5.84 6.75
N VAL A 258 35.46 7.06 7.18
CA VAL A 258 35.60 8.25 6.34
C VAL A 258 36.59 9.25 6.93
N GLY A 259 37.23 10.00 6.03
CA GLY A 259 38.13 11.08 6.40
C GLY A 259 37.40 12.31 6.94
N PRO A 260 38.15 13.40 7.24
CA PRO A 260 37.60 14.63 7.85
C PRO A 260 36.49 15.32 7.04
N ASN A 261 36.40 15.03 5.74
CA ASN A 261 35.43 15.62 4.81
C ASN A 261 34.17 14.78 4.61
N ASP A 262 34.03 13.67 5.36
CA ASP A 262 32.89 12.75 5.28
C ASP A 262 32.64 12.17 3.89
N SER A 263 33.72 11.90 3.16
CA SER A 263 33.65 11.31 1.83
C SER A 263 34.35 9.97 1.82
N LEU A 264 33.78 9.03 1.07
CA LEU A 264 34.38 7.72 0.85
C LEU A 264 35.72 7.89 0.12
N ARG A 265 36.80 7.33 0.66
CA ARG A 265 38.12 7.43 0.02
C ARG A 265 38.25 6.35 -1.07
N PRO A 266 38.81 6.67 -2.25
CA PRO A 266 39.07 5.66 -3.27
C PRO A 266 39.91 4.50 -2.72
N GLY A 267 39.42 3.26 -2.86
CA GLY A 267 40.13 2.04 -2.44
C GLY A 267 39.90 1.56 -1.01
N GLU A 268 39.09 2.26 -0.20
CA GLU A 268 38.67 1.74 1.12
C GLU A 268 37.73 0.54 0.97
N SER A 269 38.00 -0.54 1.72
CA SER A 269 37.17 -1.74 1.72
C SER A 269 35.89 -1.54 2.54
N VAL A 270 34.73 -1.79 1.94
CA VAL A 270 33.45 -1.85 2.65
C VAL A 270 33.45 -3.10 3.54
N ASN A 271 33.17 -2.91 4.83
CA ASN A 271 33.19 -3.95 5.84
C ASN A 271 31.77 -4.41 6.20
N ARG A 272 31.63 -5.67 6.60
CA ARG A 272 30.38 -6.26 7.11
C ARG A 272 30.40 -6.31 8.63
N LEU A 273 29.31 -5.87 9.28
CA LEU A 273 29.23 -5.84 10.74
C LEU A 273 29.40 -7.24 11.35
N ASN A 274 28.79 -8.27 10.76
CA ASN A 274 28.90 -9.64 11.27
C ASN A 274 30.31 -10.23 11.20
N THR A 275 31.20 -9.68 10.35
CA THR A 275 32.60 -10.11 10.28
C THR A 275 33.50 -9.44 11.33
N VAL A 276 33.01 -8.43 12.03
CA VAL A 276 33.77 -7.72 13.05
C VAL A 276 33.71 -8.50 14.37
N PRO A 277 34.84 -8.79 15.03
CA PRO A 277 34.83 -9.40 16.35
C PRO A 277 34.20 -8.46 17.40
N ALA A 278 33.86 -9.01 18.56
CA ALA A 278 33.36 -8.21 19.68
C ALA A 278 34.40 -7.14 20.05
N SER A 279 34.04 -5.87 19.86
CA SER A 279 34.91 -4.71 20.02
C SER A 279 34.08 -3.46 20.34
N PRO A 280 34.70 -2.40 20.91
CA PRO A 280 34.01 -1.12 21.12
C PRO A 280 33.40 -0.55 19.82
N GLN A 281 34.09 -0.70 18.69
CA GLN A 281 33.60 -0.31 17.36
C GLN A 281 32.31 -1.06 17.01
N ARG A 282 32.31 -2.39 17.12
CA ARG A 282 31.11 -3.20 16.86
C ARG A 282 29.96 -2.82 17.78
N MET A 283 30.24 -2.56 19.06
CA MET A 283 29.22 -2.15 20.02
C MET A 283 28.60 -0.80 19.66
N ALA A 284 29.43 0.18 19.26
CA ALA A 284 28.96 1.50 18.85
C ALA A 284 28.15 1.46 17.55
N LEU A 285 28.53 0.61 16.59
CA LEU A 285 27.75 0.38 15.37
C LEU A 285 26.41 -0.30 15.67
N LEU A 286 26.41 -1.35 16.51
CA LEU A 286 25.18 -2.01 16.96
C LEU A 286 24.25 -1.03 17.67
N GLU A 287 24.79 -0.19 18.55
CA GLU A 287 24.02 0.86 19.23
C GLU A 287 23.34 1.81 18.24
N ALA A 288 24.07 2.27 17.23
CA ALA A 288 23.50 3.13 16.20
C ALA A 288 22.40 2.43 15.38
N ILE A 289 22.62 1.17 15.00
CA ILE A 289 21.66 0.37 14.22
C ILE A 289 20.39 0.09 15.01
N PHE A 290 20.53 -0.39 16.24
CA PHE A 290 19.38 -0.66 17.09
C PHE A 290 18.64 0.62 17.47
N ARG A 291 19.31 1.76 17.60
CA ARG A 291 18.61 3.05 17.79
C ARG A 291 17.78 3.48 16.60
N ALA A 292 18.12 3.06 15.39
CA ALA A 292 17.25 3.35 14.23
C ALA A 292 15.94 2.54 14.29
N ALA A 293 15.96 1.34 14.86
CA ALA A 293 14.76 0.50 15.03
C ALA A 293 14.01 0.75 16.35
N ASP A 294 14.76 1.02 17.42
CA ASP A 294 14.29 1.33 18.78
C ASP A 294 14.98 2.62 19.27
N PRO A 295 14.45 3.79 18.90
CA PRO A 295 15.00 5.09 19.29
C PRO A 295 14.99 5.35 20.80
N VAL A 296 14.38 4.47 21.60
CA VAL A 296 14.25 4.61 23.06
C VAL A 296 15.28 3.76 23.78
N ASN A 297 15.39 2.48 23.42
CA ASN A 297 16.23 1.55 24.15
C ASN A 297 17.59 1.32 23.49
N GLY A 298 17.71 1.53 22.18
CA GLY A 298 18.93 1.20 21.45
C GLY A 298 19.36 -0.25 21.64
N PHE A 299 20.66 -0.51 21.57
CA PHE A 299 21.21 -1.84 21.76
C PHE A 299 21.40 -2.16 23.24
N GLN A 300 20.73 -3.22 23.69
CA GLN A 300 20.77 -3.70 25.06
C GLN A 300 21.41 -5.09 25.11
N PRO A 301 22.72 -5.23 25.37
CA PRO A 301 23.39 -6.53 25.35
C PRO A 301 22.86 -7.47 26.45
N GLY A 302 22.26 -6.97 27.52
CA GLY A 302 21.67 -7.84 28.55
C GLY A 302 20.30 -8.42 28.20
N TRP A 303 19.67 -8.01 27.10
CA TRP A 303 18.30 -8.42 26.77
C TRP A 303 18.27 -9.73 25.99
N ALA A 304 17.27 -10.57 26.29
CA ALA A 304 17.15 -11.90 25.71
C ALA A 304 17.10 -11.89 24.17
N PHE A 305 16.31 -11.00 23.56
CA PHE A 305 16.21 -10.90 22.10
C PHE A 305 17.51 -10.41 21.44
N HIS A 306 18.24 -9.49 22.09
CA HIS A 306 19.51 -8.99 21.56
C HIS A 306 20.64 -10.00 21.72
N GLN A 307 20.65 -10.76 22.83
CA GLN A 307 21.54 -11.91 22.99
C GLN A 307 21.25 -12.99 21.94
N TYR A 308 19.98 -13.28 21.69
CA TYR A 308 19.58 -14.21 20.63
C TYR A 308 20.04 -13.72 19.26
N PHE A 309 19.88 -12.43 18.95
CA PHE A 309 20.41 -11.81 17.73
C PHE A 309 21.93 -11.95 17.59
N LEU A 310 22.71 -11.71 18.65
CA LEU A 310 24.16 -11.88 18.60
C LEU A 310 24.58 -13.32 18.33
N GLN A 311 23.78 -14.30 18.77
CA GLN A 311 24.04 -15.73 18.59
C GLN A 311 23.56 -16.26 17.23
N HIS A 312 22.54 -15.65 16.63
CA HIS A 312 21.91 -16.08 15.38
C HIS A 312 21.80 -14.96 14.34
N PRO A 313 22.89 -14.22 14.04
CA PRO A 313 22.81 -13.00 13.24
C PRO A 313 22.37 -13.26 11.80
N ASP A 314 22.67 -14.44 11.24
CA ASP A 314 22.29 -14.80 9.87
C ASP A 314 20.84 -15.28 9.74
N GLU A 315 20.18 -15.63 10.85
CA GLU A 315 18.83 -16.19 10.87
C GLU A 315 17.76 -15.10 11.06
N LEU A 316 18.05 -14.06 11.85
CA LEU A 316 17.09 -13.00 12.15
C LEU A 316 17.18 -11.79 11.22
N GLY A 317 18.38 -11.46 10.76
CA GLY A 317 18.65 -10.21 10.08
C GLY A 317 18.60 -8.99 11.02
N MET A 318 18.70 -7.80 10.44
CA MET A 318 18.81 -6.54 11.16
C MET A 318 17.48 -6.13 11.82
N PRO A 319 17.52 -5.41 12.96
CA PRO A 319 16.30 -5.00 13.68
C PRO A 319 15.48 -4.00 12.87
N ILE A 320 14.16 -4.16 12.87
CA ILE A 320 13.22 -3.27 12.15
C ILE A 320 12.08 -2.73 13.03
N SER A 321 12.06 -3.11 14.30
CA SER A 321 11.15 -2.56 15.30
C SER A 321 11.80 -2.46 16.69
N HIS A 322 11.15 -1.67 17.54
CA HIS A 322 11.35 -1.67 18.98
C HIS A 322 10.79 -2.94 19.63
N ASN A 323 11.25 -3.22 20.85
CA ASN A 323 10.67 -4.26 21.69
C ASN A 323 9.38 -3.75 22.34
N HIS A 324 8.27 -4.49 22.18
CA HIS A 324 6.96 -4.10 22.70
C HIS A 324 6.14 -5.30 23.16
N ARG A 325 5.00 -5.02 23.81
CA ARG A 325 4.15 -6.05 24.39
C ARG A 325 2.93 -6.31 23.52
N LEU A 326 2.65 -7.59 23.27
CA LEU A 326 1.46 -8.10 22.59
C LEU A 326 0.60 -8.89 23.58
N ALA A 327 -0.72 -8.71 23.52
CA ALA A 327 -1.67 -9.47 24.34
C ALA A 327 -2.34 -10.53 23.47
N LEU A 328 -2.10 -11.81 23.77
CA LEU A 328 -2.77 -12.92 23.08
C LEU A 328 -4.17 -13.18 23.67
N ALA A 329 -4.29 -13.05 24.99
CA ALA A 329 -5.53 -13.16 25.75
C ALA A 329 -5.39 -12.36 27.07
N PRO A 330 -6.48 -12.08 27.79
CA PRO A 330 -6.40 -11.43 29.10
C PRO A 330 -5.42 -12.15 30.04
N GLY A 331 -4.42 -11.42 30.54
CA GLY A 331 -3.37 -11.96 31.42
C GLY A 331 -2.25 -12.73 30.70
N LEU A 332 -2.37 -13.01 29.39
CA LEU A 332 -1.37 -13.72 28.61
C LEU A 332 -0.69 -12.76 27.63
N ASN A 333 0.45 -12.23 28.07
CA ASN A 333 1.22 -11.23 27.34
C ASN A 333 2.55 -11.80 26.86
N PHE A 334 2.96 -11.36 25.68
CA PHE A 334 4.25 -11.65 25.07
C PHE A 334 5.03 -10.35 24.85
N ALA A 335 6.33 -10.37 25.08
CA ALA A 335 7.22 -9.39 24.48
C ALA A 335 7.50 -9.80 23.03
N CYS A 336 7.65 -8.83 22.13
CA CYS A 336 7.90 -9.05 20.72
C CYS A 336 8.89 -8.01 20.17
N GLN A 337 9.77 -8.46 19.28
CA GLN A 337 10.59 -7.60 18.45
C GLN A 337 10.72 -8.20 17.04
N HIS A 338 10.54 -7.36 16.03
CA HIS A 338 10.66 -7.74 14.63
C HIS A 338 12.06 -7.45 14.10
N PHE A 339 12.60 -8.43 13.39
CA PHE A 339 13.83 -8.33 12.61
C PHE A 339 13.50 -8.56 11.13
N ALA A 340 14.45 -8.24 10.25
CA ALA A 340 14.21 -8.23 8.82
C ALA A 340 13.83 -9.62 8.25
N LEU A 341 14.36 -10.72 8.79
CA LEU A 341 14.09 -12.07 8.30
C LEU A 341 13.10 -12.84 9.17
N ASP A 342 13.02 -12.53 10.47
CA ASP A 342 12.11 -13.22 11.39
C ASP A 342 11.68 -12.31 12.55
N SER A 343 10.67 -12.75 13.30
CA SER A 343 10.18 -12.04 14.50
C SER A 343 10.35 -12.91 15.73
N LEU A 344 10.87 -12.31 16.80
CA LEU A 344 10.99 -12.96 18.09
C LEU A 344 9.81 -12.61 18.99
N CYS A 345 9.38 -13.58 19.79
CA CYS A 345 8.54 -13.29 20.94
C CYS A 345 8.86 -14.20 22.13
N SER A 346 8.51 -13.75 23.33
CA SER A 346 8.71 -14.47 24.59
C SER A 346 7.54 -14.17 25.51
N PRO A 347 7.01 -15.14 26.28
CA PRO A 347 6.05 -14.83 27.33
C PRO A 347 6.68 -13.83 28.31
N VAL A 348 5.92 -12.81 28.73
CA VAL A 348 6.43 -11.80 29.65
C VAL A 348 6.81 -12.47 30.98
N GLY A 349 8.06 -12.29 31.40
CA GLY A 349 8.61 -12.90 32.62
C GLY A 349 9.24 -14.29 32.42
N GLN A 350 9.24 -14.84 31.20
CA GLN A 350 9.87 -16.13 30.87
C GLN A 350 10.92 -15.96 29.76
N TRP A 351 11.91 -15.10 29.99
CA TRP A 351 12.90 -14.67 28.99
C TRP A 351 13.84 -15.76 28.45
N GLN A 352 13.85 -16.93 29.08
CA GLN A 352 14.52 -18.13 28.60
C GLN A 352 13.75 -18.86 27.49
N VAL A 353 12.49 -18.49 27.26
CA VAL A 353 11.62 -19.10 26.24
C VAL A 353 11.42 -18.12 25.10
N ILE A 354 12.14 -18.34 24.00
CA ILE A 354 12.05 -17.51 22.79
C ILE A 354 11.41 -18.33 21.67
N TYR A 355 10.39 -17.77 21.05
CA TYR A 355 9.73 -18.31 19.87
C TYR A 355 10.04 -17.45 18.65
N ARG A 356 10.33 -18.11 17.53
CA ARG A 356 10.44 -17.47 16.22
C ARG A 356 9.15 -17.59 15.44
N LEU A 357 8.77 -16.54 14.72
CA LEU A 357 7.58 -16.55 13.87
C LEU A 357 7.69 -17.65 12.79
N SER A 358 8.86 -17.85 12.18
CA SER A 358 9.07 -18.93 11.21
C SER A 358 8.76 -20.33 11.78
N GLU A 359 9.20 -20.61 13.01
CA GLU A 359 8.94 -21.87 13.71
C GLU A 359 7.47 -22.02 14.09
N LEU A 360 6.85 -20.96 14.64
CA LEU A 360 5.44 -20.95 14.98
C LEU A 360 4.56 -21.25 13.75
N ARG A 361 4.91 -20.69 12.59
CA ARG A 361 4.22 -20.98 11.32
C ARG A 361 4.36 -22.44 10.90
N ARG A 362 5.56 -23.02 11.04
CA ARG A 362 5.79 -24.46 10.74
C ARG A 362 5.03 -25.36 11.70
N VAL A 363 4.95 -25.01 12.99
CA VAL A 363 4.13 -25.72 13.97
C VAL A 363 2.64 -25.64 13.61
N ALA A 364 2.15 -24.45 13.27
CA ALA A 364 0.77 -24.22 12.83
C ALA A 364 0.41 -25.04 11.59
N ALA A 365 1.35 -25.15 10.63
CA ALA A 365 1.22 -25.97 9.43
C ALA A 365 1.41 -27.48 9.68
N GLY A 366 1.73 -27.90 10.91
CA GLY A 366 2.01 -29.30 11.25
C GLY A 366 3.34 -29.85 10.71
N GLN A 367 4.23 -28.96 10.26
CA GLN A 367 5.56 -29.28 9.71
C GLN A 367 6.65 -29.36 10.81
N LEU A 368 6.33 -28.88 12.02
CA LEU A 368 7.22 -28.94 13.18
C LEU A 368 6.42 -29.34 14.43
N ALA A 369 7.04 -30.12 15.32
CA ALA A 369 6.43 -30.48 16.59
C ALA A 369 6.37 -29.25 17.52
N PRO A 370 5.26 -29.02 18.24
CA PRO A 370 5.18 -27.88 19.15
C PRO A 370 6.15 -28.01 20.33
N SER A 371 6.86 -26.93 20.69
CA SER A 371 7.73 -26.85 21.86
C SER A 371 7.14 -25.90 22.91
N GLY A 372 6.57 -26.43 23.98
CA GLY A 372 6.02 -25.63 25.09
C GLY A 372 4.71 -24.86 24.80
N LEU A 373 4.21 -24.85 23.56
CA LEU A 373 2.89 -24.32 23.17
C LEU A 373 2.07 -25.41 22.47
N SER A 374 0.75 -25.37 22.59
CA SER A 374 -0.12 -26.21 21.74
C SER A 374 -0.08 -25.71 20.29
N ARG A 375 -0.40 -26.58 19.32
CA ARG A 375 -0.52 -26.18 17.90
C ARG A 375 -1.50 -25.01 17.72
N GLU A 376 -2.63 -25.05 18.43
CA GLU A 376 -3.63 -23.97 18.40
C GLU A 376 -3.05 -22.63 18.89
N ARG A 377 -2.34 -22.64 20.03
CA ARG A 377 -1.68 -21.43 20.56
C ARG A 377 -0.58 -20.93 19.63
N ALA A 378 0.19 -21.82 19.03
CA ALA A 378 1.19 -21.45 18.03
C ALA A 378 0.56 -20.79 16.80
N THR A 379 -0.58 -21.29 16.32
CA THR A 379 -1.35 -20.67 15.23
C THR A 379 -1.87 -19.27 15.61
N GLN A 380 -2.45 -19.13 16.81
CA GLN A 380 -2.94 -17.83 17.29
C GLN A 380 -1.80 -16.82 17.44
N LEU A 381 -0.67 -17.23 18.03
CA LEU A 381 0.50 -16.38 18.23
C LEU A 381 1.17 -16.01 16.91
N ALA A 382 1.34 -16.95 15.97
CA ALA A 382 1.86 -16.66 14.63
C ALA A 382 0.99 -15.62 13.90
N ARG A 383 -0.34 -15.75 14.00
CA ARG A 383 -1.27 -14.80 13.40
C ARG A 383 -1.19 -13.43 14.06
N LEU A 384 -1.07 -13.36 15.40
CA LEU A 384 -0.90 -12.11 16.13
C LEU A 384 0.39 -11.38 15.73
N LEU A 385 1.50 -12.11 15.64
CA LEU A 385 2.80 -11.56 15.22
C LEU A 385 2.77 -11.07 13.76
N LEU A 386 2.11 -11.80 12.86
CA LEU A 386 1.95 -11.38 11.48
C LEU A 386 1.05 -10.13 11.37
N ASP A 387 -0.06 -10.09 12.10
CA ASP A 387 -0.93 -8.90 12.12
C ASP A 387 -0.18 -7.67 12.66
N ASP A 388 0.59 -7.84 13.75
CA ASP A 388 1.40 -6.74 14.29
C ASP A 388 2.48 -6.29 13.31
N LEU A 389 3.25 -7.23 12.74
CA LEU A 389 4.30 -6.94 11.76
C LEU A 389 3.76 -6.18 10.54
N PHE A 390 2.70 -6.69 9.92
CA PHE A 390 2.10 -6.04 8.75
C PHE A 390 1.49 -4.69 9.10
N ALA A 391 0.80 -4.60 10.24
CA ALA A 391 0.22 -3.35 10.70
C ALA A 391 1.29 -2.28 10.98
N LEU A 392 2.38 -2.66 11.63
CA LEU A 392 3.46 -1.77 12.00
C LEU A 392 4.23 -1.25 10.77
N ARG A 393 4.47 -2.12 9.78
CA ARG A 393 5.32 -1.78 8.63
C ARG A 393 4.56 -1.24 7.43
N THR A 394 3.36 -1.73 7.19
CA THR A 394 2.59 -1.42 5.96
C THR A 394 1.36 -0.58 6.21
N GLY A 395 0.87 -0.50 7.45
CA GLY A 395 -0.44 0.09 7.77
C GLY A 395 -1.64 -0.78 7.40
N TYR A 396 -1.43 -1.99 6.85
CA TYR A 396 -2.47 -2.95 6.53
C TYR A 396 -2.50 -4.09 7.56
N ARG A 397 -3.69 -4.62 7.84
CA ARG A 397 -3.83 -5.84 8.65
C ARG A 397 -3.32 -7.06 7.89
N TYR A 398 -2.85 -8.06 8.61
CA TYR A 398 -2.48 -9.32 8.00
C TYR A 398 -3.72 -10.06 7.51
N GLN A 399 -3.80 -10.30 6.21
CA GLN A 399 -4.83 -11.10 5.57
C GLN A 399 -4.20 -12.36 4.92
N PRO A 400 -4.45 -13.57 5.45
CA PRO A 400 -3.73 -14.79 5.06
C PRO A 400 -4.03 -15.25 3.62
N ASP A 401 -5.15 -14.85 3.05
CA ASP A 401 -5.56 -15.12 1.67
C ASP A 401 -5.06 -14.05 0.67
N ALA A 402 -4.53 -12.92 1.15
CA ALA A 402 -4.12 -11.84 0.26
C ALA A 402 -2.95 -12.27 -0.64
N ALA A 403 -3.06 -12.02 -1.95
CA ALA A 403 -2.18 -12.58 -2.97
C ALA A 403 -0.72 -12.14 -2.83
N LEU A 404 -0.45 -10.87 -2.52
CA LEU A 404 0.92 -10.38 -2.33
C LEU A 404 1.53 -10.93 -1.03
N ILE A 405 0.71 -11.08 0.01
CA ILE A 405 1.11 -11.67 1.30
C ILE A 405 1.46 -13.15 1.12
N GLN A 406 0.60 -13.93 0.45
CA GLN A 406 0.87 -15.33 0.17
C GLN A 406 2.12 -15.53 -0.67
N TYR A 407 2.29 -14.70 -1.71
CA TYR A 407 3.48 -14.74 -2.56
C TYR A 407 4.75 -14.48 -1.73
N ALA A 408 4.76 -13.39 -0.94
CA ALA A 408 5.92 -13.04 -0.14
C ALA A 408 6.26 -14.07 0.95
N LEU A 409 5.24 -14.62 1.61
CA LEU A 409 5.40 -15.66 2.63
C LEU A 409 5.80 -17.02 2.06
N GLY A 410 5.41 -17.33 0.82
CA GLY A 410 5.77 -18.55 0.10
C GLY A 410 7.18 -18.50 -0.50
N GLU A 411 7.62 -17.32 -0.93
CA GLU A 411 8.98 -17.06 -1.41
C GLU A 411 9.95 -16.67 -0.29
N GLU A 412 9.48 -16.66 0.96
CA GLU A 412 10.26 -16.32 2.16
C GLU A 412 11.01 -14.97 2.05
N LEU A 413 10.32 -13.93 1.55
CA LEU A 413 10.95 -12.62 1.28
C LEU A 413 11.34 -11.82 2.54
N GLY A 414 11.08 -12.36 3.73
CA GLY A 414 11.25 -11.69 5.03
C GLY A 414 10.13 -10.69 5.32
N ALA A 415 10.41 -9.75 6.22
CA ALA A 415 9.45 -8.76 6.68
C ALA A 415 9.10 -7.71 5.60
N PRO A 416 7.86 -7.21 5.54
CA PRO A 416 7.54 -6.04 4.74
C PRO A 416 8.28 -4.81 5.31
N LEU A 417 8.81 -3.95 4.44
CA LEU A 417 9.65 -2.82 4.87
C LEU A 417 8.91 -1.49 4.95
N GLY A 418 7.76 -1.35 4.31
CA GLY A 418 7.04 -0.08 4.28
C GLY A 418 5.64 -0.19 3.69
N GLN A 419 4.98 0.95 3.58
CA GLN A 419 3.72 1.06 2.82
C GLN A 419 3.97 0.68 1.35
N PRO A 420 2.98 0.05 0.68
CA PRO A 420 3.06 -0.21 -0.75
C PRO A 420 3.03 1.12 -1.52
N ASP A 421 3.93 1.26 -2.49
CA ASP A 421 3.95 2.40 -3.40
C ASP A 421 3.09 2.07 -4.63
N VAL A 422 2.14 2.95 -4.98
CA VAL A 422 1.42 2.86 -6.25
C VAL A 422 1.96 3.92 -7.20
N VAL A 423 2.53 3.47 -8.31
CA VAL A 423 3.15 4.33 -9.32
C VAL A 423 2.57 4.05 -10.70
N VAL A 424 2.52 5.09 -11.54
CA VAL A 424 2.21 4.94 -12.96
C VAL A 424 3.51 5.00 -13.73
N ILE A 425 3.93 3.88 -14.32
CA ILE A 425 5.15 3.80 -15.11
C ILE A 425 4.74 3.58 -16.57
N ASP A 426 5.03 4.56 -17.43
CA ASP A 426 4.67 4.53 -18.86
C ASP A 426 3.18 4.26 -19.12
N GLY A 427 2.32 4.86 -18.29
CA GLY A 427 0.88 4.68 -18.38
C GLY A 427 0.36 3.37 -17.77
N VAL A 428 1.23 2.52 -17.22
CA VAL A 428 0.84 1.29 -16.53
C VAL A 428 0.82 1.53 -15.01
N PRO A 429 -0.34 1.38 -14.35
CA PRO A 429 -0.42 1.41 -12.90
C PRO A 429 0.23 0.16 -12.28
N VAL A 430 1.12 0.35 -11.31
CA VAL A 430 1.88 -0.72 -10.66
C VAL A 430 1.92 -0.49 -9.15
N ALA A 431 1.57 -1.52 -8.38
CA ALA A 431 1.84 -1.60 -6.95
C ALA A 431 3.25 -2.18 -6.72
N LEU A 432 4.07 -1.49 -5.95
CA LEU A 432 5.42 -1.91 -5.54
C LEU A 432 5.41 -2.16 -4.03
N MET A 433 5.87 -3.32 -3.62
CA MET A 433 5.89 -3.71 -2.22
C MET A 433 7.30 -4.18 -1.83
N PRO A 434 8.05 -3.36 -1.07
CA PRO A 434 9.37 -3.73 -0.58
C PRO A 434 9.29 -4.72 0.60
N PHE A 435 10.05 -5.80 0.50
CA PHE A 435 10.33 -6.76 1.58
C PHE A 435 11.83 -6.81 1.86
N ALA A 436 12.19 -7.39 3.00
CA ALA A 436 13.57 -7.49 3.47
C ALA A 436 14.53 -8.07 2.43
N LEU A 437 14.14 -9.09 1.66
CA LEU A 437 15.04 -9.73 0.69
C LEU A 437 14.83 -9.26 -0.75
N ASP A 438 13.69 -8.67 -1.08
CA ASP A 438 13.34 -8.33 -2.46
C ASP A 438 12.21 -7.31 -2.53
N VAL A 439 11.98 -6.74 -3.71
CA VAL A 439 10.80 -5.92 -3.98
C VAL A 439 9.91 -6.70 -4.93
N ILE A 440 8.60 -6.69 -4.70
CA ILE A 440 7.64 -7.25 -5.63
C ILE A 440 6.83 -6.14 -6.30
N ALA A 441 6.51 -6.34 -7.57
CA ALA A 441 5.70 -5.46 -8.39
C ALA A 441 4.48 -6.22 -8.89
N CYS A 442 3.30 -5.61 -8.85
CA CYS A 442 2.07 -6.14 -9.40
C CYS A 442 1.35 -5.07 -10.21
N ARG A 443 0.92 -5.42 -11.42
CA ARG A 443 0.10 -4.50 -12.23
C ARG A 443 -1.27 -4.28 -11.59
N LEU A 444 -1.75 -3.05 -11.64
CA LEU A 444 -3.09 -2.67 -11.19
C LEU A 444 -4.00 -2.31 -12.39
N PRO A 445 -5.33 -2.43 -12.24
CA PRO A 445 -6.28 -2.00 -13.27
C PRO A 445 -6.32 -0.49 -13.45
N ALA A 446 -6.14 0.25 -12.35
CA ALA A 446 -6.14 1.71 -12.31
C ALA A 446 -5.16 2.23 -11.22
N PRO A 447 -4.67 3.48 -11.33
CA PRO A 447 -3.77 4.08 -10.33
C PRO A 447 -4.35 4.19 -8.92
N ASP A 448 -5.66 4.28 -8.78
CA ASP A 448 -6.40 4.42 -7.52
C ASP A 448 -7.00 3.09 -7.05
N TRP A 449 -6.55 1.96 -7.61
CA TRP A 449 -7.09 0.65 -7.26
C TRP A 449 -6.85 0.33 -5.78
N PRO A 450 -7.92 0.01 -5.01
CA PRO A 450 -7.78 -0.30 -3.60
C PRO A 450 -7.13 -1.68 -3.41
N LEU A 451 -6.01 -1.72 -2.69
CA LEU A 451 -5.21 -2.94 -2.51
C LEU A 451 -5.87 -4.00 -1.62
N ASP A 452 -6.89 -3.63 -0.86
CA ASP A 452 -7.73 -4.56 -0.08
C ASP A 452 -8.82 -5.24 -0.94
N ARG A 453 -8.76 -5.11 -2.27
CA ARG A 453 -9.65 -5.77 -3.22
C ARG A 453 -8.93 -6.76 -4.15
N PRO A 454 -9.64 -7.83 -4.59
CA PRO A 454 -9.10 -8.77 -5.56
C PRO A 454 -8.90 -8.13 -6.93
N LEU A 455 -8.01 -8.67 -7.75
CA LEU A 455 -7.83 -8.22 -9.13
C LEU A 455 -8.91 -8.84 -10.05
N PRO A 456 -9.39 -8.09 -11.06
CA PRO A 456 -10.38 -8.60 -11.99
C PRO A 456 -9.81 -9.77 -12.81
N PRO A 457 -10.61 -10.80 -13.13
CA PRO A 457 -10.16 -11.96 -13.88
C PRO A 457 -9.79 -11.60 -15.33
N ALA A 458 -8.65 -12.12 -15.81
CA ALA A 458 -8.13 -11.82 -17.15
C ALA A 458 -8.96 -12.41 -18.31
N SER A 459 -9.76 -13.46 -18.10
CA SER A 459 -10.76 -13.95 -19.07
C SER A 459 -11.73 -14.99 -18.46
N PRO A 460 -12.89 -15.27 -19.09
CA PRO A 460 -13.79 -16.37 -18.70
C PRO A 460 -13.16 -17.77 -18.83
N PHE A 461 -12.25 -18.00 -19.78
CA PHE A 461 -11.58 -19.30 -19.97
C PHE A 461 -10.61 -19.62 -18.82
N GLY A 462 -10.02 -18.61 -18.18
CA GLY A 462 -9.18 -18.81 -16.99
C GLY A 462 -9.93 -19.31 -15.75
N ARG A 463 -11.26 -19.11 -15.68
CA ARG A 463 -12.09 -19.64 -14.58
C ARG A 463 -12.17 -21.17 -14.63
N LEU A 464 -12.19 -21.78 -15.82
CA LEU A 464 -12.29 -23.24 -15.94
C LEU A 464 -10.99 -23.94 -15.54
N THR A 465 -9.84 -23.36 -15.86
CA THR A 465 -8.52 -23.91 -15.52
C THR A 465 -8.22 -23.79 -14.02
N ALA A 466 -8.64 -22.69 -13.39
CA ALA A 466 -8.52 -22.50 -11.94
C ALA A 466 -9.46 -23.42 -11.13
N LEU A 467 -10.62 -23.80 -11.68
CA LEU A 467 -11.56 -24.75 -11.07
C LEU A 467 -11.13 -26.22 -11.19
N LEU A 468 -10.23 -26.56 -12.13
CA LEU A 468 -9.85 -27.95 -12.44
C LEU A 468 -8.40 -28.31 -12.09
N GLY A 469 -7.56 -27.36 -11.68
CA GLY A 469 -6.14 -27.58 -11.40
C GLY A 469 -5.80 -27.66 -9.91
N SER A 470 -5.77 -28.86 -9.35
CA SER A 470 -5.00 -29.13 -8.13
C SER A 470 -3.51 -29.13 -8.48
N HIS A 471 -2.83 -27.99 -8.38
CA HIS A 471 -1.40 -27.83 -8.04
C HIS A 471 -0.87 -26.41 -8.35
N ARG A 472 -0.47 -25.70 -7.30
CA ARG A 472 0.67 -24.75 -7.15
C ARG A 472 1.32 -24.16 -8.43
N GLN A 473 0.61 -23.37 -9.22
CA GLN A 473 1.23 -22.29 -9.99
C GLN A 473 0.29 -21.08 -9.94
N LEU A 474 0.52 -20.26 -8.93
CA LEU A 474 0.12 -18.85 -8.91
C LEU A 474 0.76 -18.21 -10.16
N ALA A 475 0.02 -18.15 -11.28
CA ALA A 475 0.41 -17.40 -12.48
C ALA A 475 0.28 -15.90 -12.15
N THR A 476 1.16 -15.39 -11.29
CA THR A 476 0.75 -14.35 -10.34
C THR A 476 0.78 -12.92 -10.86
N GLY A 477 1.11 -12.61 -12.10
CA GLY A 477 1.30 -11.20 -12.52
C GLY A 477 2.19 -10.36 -11.59
N VAL A 478 3.00 -11.02 -10.76
CA VAL A 478 3.88 -10.46 -9.73
C VAL A 478 5.30 -10.74 -10.20
N VAL A 479 6.12 -9.70 -10.24
CA VAL A 479 7.55 -9.83 -10.55
C VAL A 479 8.37 -9.35 -9.38
N ARG A 480 9.48 -10.06 -9.15
CA ARG A 480 10.49 -9.74 -8.17
C ARG A 480 11.59 -8.92 -8.80
N LEU A 481 12.12 -7.92 -8.11
CA LEU A 481 13.25 -7.10 -8.56
C LEU A 481 14.45 -7.97 -8.98
N SER A 482 14.75 -9.03 -8.24
CA SER A 482 15.80 -10.00 -8.59
C SER A 482 15.59 -10.74 -9.93
N ARG A 483 14.36 -10.75 -10.46
CA ARG A 483 13.95 -11.45 -11.69
C ARG A 483 13.42 -10.50 -12.78
N VAL A 484 13.65 -9.19 -12.65
CA VAL A 484 13.18 -8.18 -13.63
C VAL A 484 13.96 -8.21 -14.94
N ASP A 485 15.23 -8.65 -14.95
CA ASP A 485 16.01 -8.68 -16.20
C ASP A 485 15.48 -9.75 -17.16
N GLY A 486 15.10 -9.32 -18.37
CA GLY A 486 14.72 -10.21 -19.46
C GLY A 486 13.28 -10.77 -19.41
N HIS A 487 12.46 -10.41 -18.41
CA HIS A 487 11.10 -10.93 -18.27
C HIS A 487 10.04 -9.83 -18.35
N ARG A 488 9.05 -9.98 -19.25
CA ARG A 488 7.78 -9.23 -19.17
C ARG A 488 7.07 -9.64 -17.87
N LEU A 489 6.44 -8.73 -17.10
CA LEU A 489 5.54 -9.24 -16.06
C LEU A 489 4.42 -10.03 -16.75
N PRO A 490 4.04 -11.20 -16.18
CA PRO A 490 2.84 -11.88 -16.62
C PRO A 490 1.61 -10.98 -16.42
N PRO A 491 0.50 -11.25 -17.12
CA PRO A 491 -0.80 -10.60 -16.83
C PRO A 491 -1.13 -10.71 -15.33
N PRO A 492 -1.93 -9.77 -14.78
CA PRO A 492 -2.25 -9.73 -13.34
C PRO A 492 -2.71 -11.10 -12.82
N PRO A 493 -2.37 -11.45 -11.56
CA PRO A 493 -2.81 -12.70 -10.96
C PRO A 493 -4.34 -12.76 -11.04
N VAL A 494 -4.86 -13.85 -11.58
CA VAL A 494 -6.29 -14.15 -11.41
C VAL A 494 -6.45 -14.64 -9.98
N THR A 495 -6.86 -13.73 -9.09
CA THR A 495 -7.10 -14.03 -7.68
C THR A 495 -8.49 -13.56 -7.28
N SER A 496 -9.28 -14.44 -6.66
CA SER A 496 -10.51 -14.05 -5.97
C SER A 496 -10.24 -13.42 -4.60
N ALA A 497 -9.00 -13.48 -4.13
CA ALA A 497 -8.54 -12.89 -2.88
C ALA A 497 -7.89 -11.53 -3.12
N PRO A 498 -7.92 -10.61 -2.13
CA PRO A 498 -7.38 -9.26 -2.29
C PRO A 498 -5.85 -9.23 -2.45
N LEU A 499 -5.28 -8.10 -2.85
CA LEU A 499 -3.82 -7.99 -2.97
C LEU A 499 -3.15 -7.88 -1.59
N LEU A 500 -3.75 -7.12 -0.68
CA LEU A 500 -3.38 -6.93 0.72
C LEU A 500 -4.61 -7.07 1.63
N GLY A 501 -4.38 -7.01 2.94
CA GLY A 501 -5.47 -6.93 3.92
C GLY A 501 -6.16 -5.57 3.93
N PRO A 502 -7.18 -5.37 4.79
CA PRO A 502 -7.80 -4.07 4.98
C PRO A 502 -6.82 -3.10 5.66
N VAL A 503 -6.96 -1.81 5.34
CA VAL A 503 -6.21 -0.75 6.02
C VAL A 503 -6.51 -0.80 7.52
N ARG A 504 -5.47 -0.72 8.35
CA ARG A 504 -5.65 -0.59 9.80
C ARG A 504 -6.21 0.79 10.11
N GLN A 505 -7.38 0.84 10.73
CA GLN A 505 -7.91 2.09 11.27
C GLN A 505 -7.07 2.51 12.49
N GLY A 506 -6.42 3.68 12.39
CA GLY A 506 -5.51 4.22 13.39
C GLY A 506 -4.07 3.70 13.23
N GLN A 507 -3.11 4.61 13.23
CA GLN A 507 -1.67 4.28 13.29
C GLN A 507 -1.35 3.60 14.62
N PRO A 508 -0.39 2.65 14.68
CA PRO A 508 0.04 2.06 15.95
C PRO A 508 0.49 3.16 16.91
N LEU A 509 -0.14 3.20 18.09
CA LEU A 509 0.40 3.94 19.22
C LEU A 509 1.52 3.10 19.84
N ILE A 510 2.76 3.51 19.60
CA ILE A 510 3.95 2.93 20.20
C ILE A 510 4.07 3.47 21.63
N ASP A 511 3.56 2.70 22.60
CA ASP A 511 3.60 3.11 24.01
C ASP A 511 4.92 2.73 24.68
N VAL A 512 5.83 3.69 24.72
CA VAL A 512 7.12 3.58 25.41
C VAL A 512 7.09 4.22 26.80
N SER A 513 5.93 4.73 27.23
CA SER A 513 5.75 5.32 28.56
C SER A 513 5.76 4.28 29.68
N LEU A 514 5.68 2.99 29.38
CA LEU A 514 5.84 1.90 30.35
C LEU A 514 7.29 1.73 30.84
N PHE A 515 8.25 2.25 30.08
CA PHE A 515 9.68 2.23 30.42
C PHE A 515 10.15 3.56 31.00
N ALA A 516 9.22 4.52 31.12
CA ALA A 516 9.42 5.82 31.70
C ALA A 516 9.26 5.76 33.23
N GLY A 517 10.25 6.21 33.99
CA GLY A 517 10.11 6.36 35.44
C GLY A 517 8.93 7.26 35.82
N ASP A 518 8.42 7.09 37.04
CA ASP A 518 7.31 7.88 37.56
C ASP A 518 7.64 9.39 37.50
N GLY A 519 6.91 10.12 36.66
CA GLY A 519 7.04 11.57 36.55
C GLY A 519 6.32 12.30 37.68
N GLU A 520 6.38 13.62 37.65
CA GLU A 520 5.53 14.43 38.52
C GLU A 520 4.06 14.28 38.10
N LEU A 521 3.22 13.89 39.05
CA LEU A 521 1.80 13.68 38.83
C LEU A 521 1.10 15.01 38.51
N ARG A 522 0.20 14.92 37.54
CA ARG A 522 -0.70 16.01 37.18
C ARG A 522 -1.72 16.22 38.29
N ARG A 523 -1.93 17.47 38.69
CA ARG A 523 -2.87 17.91 39.73
C ARG A 523 -4.14 18.57 39.17
N ARG A 524 -4.18 18.80 37.85
CA ARG A 524 -5.31 19.44 37.16
C ARG A 524 -5.81 18.55 36.01
N PRO A 525 -7.10 18.62 35.65
CA PRO A 525 -7.60 17.90 34.49
C PRO A 525 -6.96 18.44 33.20
N ILE A 526 -6.78 17.55 32.24
CA ILE A 526 -6.31 17.90 30.89
C ILE A 526 -7.44 18.65 30.18
N ASP A 527 -7.14 19.83 29.64
CA ASP A 527 -8.11 20.64 28.90
C ASP A 527 -7.54 21.27 27.62
N THR A 528 -6.29 20.95 27.28
CA THR A 528 -5.54 21.58 26.19
C THR A 528 -4.68 20.54 25.46
N ILE A 529 -4.60 20.62 24.13
CA ILE A 529 -3.62 19.89 23.31
C ILE A 529 -2.67 20.91 22.71
N LEU A 530 -1.36 20.69 22.86
CA LEU A 530 -0.32 21.50 22.27
C LEU A 530 0.45 20.70 21.22
N LEU A 531 0.40 21.13 19.97
CA LEU A 531 1.21 20.65 18.87
C LEU A 531 2.51 21.46 18.80
N VAL A 532 3.65 20.79 18.80
CA VAL A 532 4.97 21.41 18.76
C VAL A 532 5.69 20.90 17.52
N PRO A 533 5.73 21.67 16.42
CA PRO A 533 6.62 21.39 15.30
C PRO A 533 8.04 21.27 15.84
N THR A 534 8.73 20.21 15.46
CA THR A 534 10.10 19.96 15.90
C THR A 534 10.92 19.52 14.70
N PRO A 535 12.20 19.89 14.62
CA PRO A 535 13.09 19.43 13.55
C PRO A 535 13.31 17.91 13.50
N GLY A 536 12.65 17.16 14.39
CA GLY A 536 12.87 15.74 14.61
C GLY A 536 14.09 15.56 15.50
N PRO A 537 14.00 14.80 16.59
CA PRO A 537 15.20 14.21 17.17
C PRO A 537 15.88 13.34 16.11
N THR A 538 17.21 13.43 15.97
CA THR A 538 17.99 12.25 15.57
C THR A 538 17.48 11.10 16.44
N SER A 539 17.25 9.90 15.93
CA SER A 539 16.76 8.74 16.72
C SER A 539 17.42 8.61 18.12
N PHE A 540 18.68 9.04 18.26
CA PHE A 540 19.41 9.20 19.53
C PHE A 540 18.77 10.13 20.61
N GLN A 541 17.89 11.07 20.26
CA GLN A 541 17.32 12.10 21.15
C GLN A 541 15.89 11.75 21.66
N LEU A 542 15.18 10.77 21.09
CA LEU A 542 13.87 10.34 21.59
C LEU A 542 13.97 9.78 23.02
N VAL A 543 15.03 9.03 23.33
CA VAL A 543 15.39 8.59 24.69
C VAL A 543 15.48 9.77 25.67
N ASN A 544 16.16 10.84 25.25
CA ASN A 544 16.39 12.02 26.08
C ASN A 544 15.16 12.93 26.17
N ALA A 545 14.24 12.87 25.20
CA ALA A 545 12.96 13.56 25.26
C ALA A 545 12.09 13.01 26.40
N HIS A 546 12.17 11.70 26.67
CA HIS A 546 11.58 11.07 27.84
C HIS A 546 12.26 11.55 29.15
N ALA A 547 13.59 11.48 29.24
CA ALA A 547 14.34 11.87 30.44
C ALA A 547 14.16 13.35 30.82
N ASN A 548 13.99 14.23 29.83
CA ASN A 548 13.73 15.66 30.04
C ASN A 548 12.23 16.00 30.10
N ALA A 549 11.34 14.99 30.11
CA ALA A 549 9.90 15.12 30.21
C ALA A 549 9.27 16.09 29.20
N ARG A 550 9.81 16.27 27.98
CA ARG A 550 9.37 17.38 27.12
C ARG A 550 7.98 17.19 26.52
N TRP A 551 7.59 15.97 26.14
CA TRP A 551 6.35 15.71 25.40
C TRP A 551 5.62 14.47 25.92
N HIS A 552 4.32 14.39 25.66
CA HIS A 552 3.50 13.20 25.88
C HIS A 552 3.54 12.27 24.68
N TYR A 553 3.46 12.87 23.49
CA TYR A 553 3.47 12.15 22.22
C TYR A 553 4.51 12.74 21.28
N TYR A 554 5.04 11.91 20.40
CA TYR A 554 5.85 12.30 19.24
C TYR A 554 5.27 11.63 18.00
N VAL A 555 5.10 12.37 16.90
CA VAL A 555 4.68 11.84 15.60
C VAL A 555 5.80 12.06 14.60
N ASP A 556 6.33 10.97 14.05
CA ASP A 556 7.43 11.00 13.09
C ASP A 556 6.97 11.26 11.65
N HIS A 557 7.91 11.52 10.74
CA HIS A 557 7.58 11.81 9.33
C HIS A 557 6.85 10.65 8.59
N THR A 558 6.86 9.43 9.13
CA THR A 558 6.13 8.28 8.58
C THR A 558 4.67 8.22 9.06
N GLY A 559 4.33 8.98 10.09
CA GLY A 559 3.02 8.95 10.75
C GLY A 559 2.95 7.99 11.93
N ALA A 560 4.07 7.41 12.37
CA ALA A 560 4.10 6.60 13.59
C ALA A 560 3.91 7.50 14.82
N VAL A 561 3.09 7.06 15.77
CA VAL A 561 2.79 7.81 17.00
C VAL A 561 3.45 7.14 18.19
N PHE A 562 4.37 7.84 18.84
CA PHE A 562 5.05 7.38 20.05
C PHE A 562 4.43 8.04 21.28
N ARG A 563 3.92 7.26 22.24
CA ARG A 563 3.56 7.77 23.58
C ARG A 563 4.80 7.72 24.45
N LEU A 564 5.40 8.88 24.69
CA LEU A 564 6.61 9.05 25.48
C LEU A 564 6.33 9.13 26.98
N ARG A 565 5.13 9.58 27.36
CA ARG A 565 4.73 9.78 28.76
C ARG A 565 3.23 9.61 28.92
N HIS A 566 2.82 8.87 29.94
CA HIS A 566 1.41 8.77 30.30
C HIS A 566 0.87 10.15 30.72
N GLU A 567 -0.32 10.51 30.25
CA GLU A 567 -0.95 11.83 30.45
C GLU A 567 -1.28 12.14 31.92
N ARG A 568 -1.19 11.14 32.81
CA ARG A 568 -1.29 11.33 34.27
C ARG A 568 -0.08 12.08 34.85
N TYR A 569 1.02 12.15 34.10
CA TYR A 569 2.21 12.91 34.46
C TYR A 569 2.30 14.18 33.62
N ILE A 570 3.01 15.19 34.15
CA ILE A 570 3.24 16.44 33.41
C ILE A 570 4.34 16.28 32.35
N ALA A 571 4.23 17.04 31.26
CA ALA A 571 5.34 17.28 30.33
C ALA A 571 5.88 18.71 30.57
N ARG A 572 7.19 18.86 30.75
CA ARG A 572 7.91 20.09 31.08
C ARG A 572 8.33 20.84 29.82
N THR A 573 7.37 21.29 29.02
CA THR A 573 7.64 21.97 27.73
C THR A 573 7.62 23.49 27.84
N ALA A 574 7.18 24.06 28.96
CA ALA A 574 6.79 25.46 29.02
C ALA A 574 7.91 26.49 29.30
N ARG A 575 9.17 26.18 29.00
CA ARG A 575 10.21 27.22 28.82
C ARG A 575 10.36 27.50 27.33
N GLY A 576 9.43 28.27 26.76
CA GLY A 576 9.51 28.70 25.35
C GLY A 576 8.21 29.17 24.68
N VAL A 577 7.03 28.92 25.28
CA VAL A 577 5.72 29.11 24.61
C VAL A 577 4.88 30.25 25.21
N GLY A 578 5.51 31.22 25.91
CA GLY A 578 4.83 32.44 26.38
C GLY A 578 3.72 32.26 27.43
N LEU A 579 3.53 31.07 28.00
CA LEU A 579 2.60 30.78 29.10
C LEU A 579 3.36 30.45 30.39
N PRO A 580 2.83 30.76 31.59
CA PRO A 580 3.49 30.38 32.84
C PRO A 580 3.66 28.87 32.91
N ALA A 581 4.90 28.42 33.14
CA ALA A 581 5.24 27.00 32.98
C ALA A 581 4.38 26.06 33.82
N GLU A 582 4.04 26.46 35.05
CA GLU A 582 3.19 25.69 35.95
C GLU A 582 1.73 25.55 35.49
N GLN A 583 1.20 26.47 34.66
CA GLN A 583 -0.21 26.43 34.24
C GLN A 583 -0.42 25.54 33.01
N LEU A 584 0.52 25.56 32.06
CA LEU A 584 0.45 24.77 30.82
C LEU A 584 0.79 23.30 31.09
N ASP A 585 1.88 23.03 31.80
CA ASP A 585 2.38 21.67 32.04
C ASP A 585 1.34 20.81 32.80
N GLN A 586 0.54 21.45 33.67
CA GLN A 586 -0.51 20.81 34.45
C GLN A 586 -1.81 20.54 33.68
N ARG A 587 -2.06 21.17 32.52
CA ARG A 587 -3.34 21.04 31.78
C ARG A 587 -3.20 20.57 30.33
N ALA A 588 -2.00 20.66 29.76
CA ALA A 588 -1.76 20.31 28.37
C ALA A 588 -1.29 18.86 28.19
N VAL A 589 -1.80 18.20 27.16
CA VAL A 589 -1.13 17.09 26.48
C VAL A 589 -0.30 17.68 25.36
N VAL A 590 0.96 17.26 25.27
CA VAL A 590 1.94 17.88 24.36
C VAL A 590 2.36 16.85 23.32
N ILE A 591 2.17 17.20 22.06
CA ILE A 591 2.42 16.36 20.89
C ILE A 591 3.51 17.05 20.08
N ALA A 592 4.70 16.46 20.03
CA ALA A 592 5.72 16.90 19.10
C ALA A 592 5.47 16.30 17.71
N VAL A 593 5.62 17.10 16.67
CA VAL A 593 5.38 16.72 15.27
C VAL A 593 6.65 16.97 14.48
N GLU A 594 7.17 15.94 13.82
CA GLU A 594 8.37 16.04 12.99
C GLU A 594 8.14 16.92 11.75
N GLY A 595 8.96 17.95 11.59
CA GLY A 595 8.86 18.91 10.48
C GLY A 595 7.73 19.94 10.66
N SER A 596 7.32 20.53 9.54
CA SER A 596 6.25 21.56 9.50
C SER A 596 4.90 20.93 9.23
N LEU A 597 3.88 21.32 10.02
CA LEU A 597 2.49 20.89 9.83
C LEU A 597 1.89 21.40 8.51
N GLU A 598 2.32 22.58 8.04
CA GLU A 598 1.83 23.18 6.78
C GLU A 598 2.24 22.35 5.56
N HIS A 599 3.44 21.77 5.62
CA HIS A 599 4.05 21.00 4.52
C HIS A 599 4.09 19.50 4.82
N ALA A 600 3.33 19.05 5.82
CA ALA A 600 3.34 17.66 6.26
C ALA A 600 2.82 16.72 5.16
N PRO A 601 3.51 15.59 4.89
CA PRO A 601 3.04 14.57 3.97
C PRO A 601 1.72 13.94 4.47
N PRO A 602 0.90 13.34 3.57
CA PRO A 602 -0.41 12.81 3.95
C PRO A 602 -0.40 11.86 5.16
N PRO A 603 0.55 10.91 5.30
CA PRO A 603 0.61 10.02 6.47
C PRO A 603 0.78 10.76 7.80
N LEU A 604 1.69 11.74 7.85
CA LEU A 604 1.93 12.57 9.03
C LEU A 604 0.67 13.36 9.42
N ARG A 605 0.02 13.99 8.43
CA ARG A 605 -1.19 14.79 8.66
C ARG A 605 -2.33 13.94 9.21
N SER A 606 -2.56 12.78 8.61
CA SER A 606 -3.58 11.82 9.06
C SER A 606 -3.30 11.30 10.47
N ALA A 607 -2.04 11.03 10.82
CA ALA A 607 -1.65 10.58 12.15
C ALA A 607 -1.91 11.64 13.24
N VAL A 608 -1.50 12.89 12.98
CA VAL A 608 -1.74 14.02 13.90
C VAL A 608 -3.25 14.24 14.09
N GLN A 609 -4.03 14.25 13.00
CA GLN A 609 -5.48 14.41 13.08
C GLN A 609 -6.15 13.30 13.90
N ALA A 610 -5.77 12.04 13.66
CA ALA A 610 -6.31 10.90 14.40
C ALA A 610 -5.98 10.97 15.90
N LEU A 611 -4.73 11.30 16.25
CA LEU A 611 -4.30 11.43 17.63
C LEU A 611 -5.02 12.59 18.35
N VAL A 612 -5.14 13.74 17.69
CA VAL A 612 -5.87 14.90 18.24
C VAL A 612 -7.33 14.55 18.48
N GLN A 613 -8.00 13.89 17.53
CA GLN A 613 -9.39 13.46 17.69
C GLN A 613 -9.56 12.49 18.87
N LEU A 614 -8.64 11.53 19.01
CA LEU A 614 -8.64 10.56 20.11
C LEU A 614 -8.51 11.26 21.47
N LEU A 615 -7.51 12.13 21.62
CA LEU A 615 -7.25 12.85 22.87
C LEU A 615 -8.39 13.81 23.23
N ARG A 616 -8.98 14.48 22.23
CA ARG A 616 -10.15 15.33 22.45
C ARG A 616 -11.34 14.56 23.01
N ARG A 617 -11.61 13.37 22.48
CA ARG A 617 -12.67 12.50 22.99
C ARG A 617 -12.35 11.98 24.39
N GLN A 618 -11.11 11.54 24.62
CA GLN A 618 -10.67 11.00 25.90
C GLN A 618 -10.73 12.02 27.04
N PHE A 619 -10.32 13.26 26.78
CA PHE A 619 -10.19 14.31 27.79
C PHE A 619 -11.25 15.41 27.67
N HIS A 620 -12.25 15.24 26.81
CA HIS A 620 -13.35 16.19 26.60
C HIS A 620 -12.87 17.61 26.22
N ILE A 621 -11.90 17.69 25.30
CA ILE A 621 -11.23 18.94 24.90
C ILE A 621 -11.94 19.57 23.68
N GLY A 622 -12.35 20.83 23.81
CA GLY A 622 -12.96 21.62 22.72
C GLY A 622 -11.99 21.94 21.58
N ALA A 623 -12.50 22.21 20.37
CA ALA A 623 -11.66 22.48 19.19
C ALA A 623 -10.73 23.69 19.38
N GLY A 624 -11.22 24.78 20.00
CA GLY A 624 -10.43 25.98 20.32
C GLY A 624 -9.38 25.81 21.43
N ARG A 625 -9.15 24.57 21.89
CA ARG A 625 -8.13 24.21 22.88
C ARG A 625 -7.01 23.35 22.29
N VAL A 626 -6.95 23.21 20.97
CA VAL A 626 -5.81 22.66 20.23
C VAL A 626 -4.95 23.84 19.75
N ARG A 627 -3.67 23.89 20.14
CA ARG A 627 -2.74 24.99 19.84
C ARG A 627 -1.48 24.49 19.15
N VAL A 628 -0.87 25.31 18.29
CA VAL A 628 0.44 25.03 17.66
C VAL A 628 1.49 25.99 18.24
N SER A 629 2.71 25.51 18.50
CA SER A 629 3.83 26.24 19.15
C SER A 629 4.35 27.43 18.33
N ASP A 630 4.46 27.29 17.02
CA ASP A 630 5.18 28.24 16.19
C ASP A 630 4.16 29.11 15.44
N SER A 631 3.92 30.30 16.00
CA SER A 631 2.96 31.30 15.54
C SER A 631 1.49 30.94 15.78
N ILE A 632 0.75 31.98 16.16
CA ILE A 632 -0.71 31.98 16.27
C ILE A 632 -1.27 31.72 14.86
N ALA A 633 -1.57 30.47 14.54
CA ALA A 633 -2.39 30.10 13.39
C ALA A 633 -3.33 28.96 13.80
N GLU A 634 -4.63 29.23 13.73
CA GLU A 634 -5.68 28.23 13.92
C GLU A 634 -5.64 27.24 12.75
N ILE A 635 -5.74 25.94 13.04
CA ILE A 635 -6.05 24.94 12.02
C ILE A 635 -7.56 25.01 11.77
N PRO A 636 -8.05 25.30 10.54
CA PRO A 636 -9.45 25.12 10.23
C PRO A 636 -9.73 23.62 10.25
N VAL A 637 -10.50 23.18 11.25
CA VAL A 637 -11.08 21.84 11.25
C VAL A 637 -12.46 21.99 10.64
N SER A 638 -12.63 21.59 9.38
CA SER A 638 -13.97 21.46 8.78
C SER A 638 -14.74 20.36 9.51
N GLU A 639 -16.04 20.61 9.74
CA GLU A 639 -16.98 19.77 10.50
C GLU A 639 -17.08 18.31 10.05
#